data_AF-A0A957U296-F1
#
_entry.id   AF-A0A957U296-F1
#
_cell.length_a   1.000
_cell.length_b   1.000
_cell.length_c   1.000
_cell.angle_alpha   90.00
_cell.angle_beta   90.00
_cell.angle_gamma   90.00
#
_symmetry.space_group_name_H-M   'P 1'
#
loop_
_entity.id
_entity.type
_entity.pdbx_description
1 polymer ?
#
loop_
_entity_poly.entity_id
_entity_poly.type
_entity_poly.pdbx_seq_one_letter_code
_entity_poly.pdbx_strand_id
1 'polypeptide(L)'
;DDFNGDGLWEVALSWHQAGKGIQLLTVPANPATGRWRRSLASSTSLDEQISAGDIDRDGDPDLLLGTRWLRNDRSGGNTNWWDGARAYRVPITVSANGQSRTDAVGEMSINFTQLLAQVGESGAVDVDALRLAEVNAQGAVIAGDVPFQFEQAANFNATNNASGVLTVLLSGNTGASTTRRYHLYFAKTSAGLPDTQVTPRVSVADNVQDQGQASFKVTTADAIYFYHKNGGGFSSLIDLHDNANVDWIGYDQGVAGAGGTYRGIPNLVRPAEGGHFHPGSTTAVTTLVSAGPLKVTLESKVGSQWTTRWEIFPSYARMTVIKAAASYWFLYEGTPGGQLDLNGDLVVRSNGASNTAGGSWAADINAPEWVAVADPGLGHSLFLAHMDDDSAVDSYRPLDGLMTVFGFGRNGNSALMRGAPNTFAMGLLDTVNFATTAQQIAAHTQPLSASVGSGERLSAGNVTWRAQTLSNAGGSPDRNRLADMNGDGRLDAVVGYEAINKAGKLAWYQQPSNVTGLWTEIVIANDVIGPMSLDVKDMDGDGDMDVVVGEHNLNKPASARLLLFENRNGTGRSWTRHVLATGHEHHDGAQLVDIDRNGAQDVISIGWGHNDVLLYTNPSTLCGGGAATPTPRPTSIPTAQPTARPTTGPQNTATPTATDLPPGPCNDTAGNIVGNPSFEQALERWSWYSNGRAAINGNSPGIHCARAAAIEISAQGTNVQLYQTGLPLAPNTPYRLRFAAKSSTGHDVSVHLHQHANGTTNYGLNGVVFDLTSGWQNFEVDFTTTGNANNNSRLRFWLAPYDANGDSYWFDNVTLVRLDQNPATATPTPQPAATATPTVAPAATDTPTAAPAATNTPTPAPAATQPPPPASTATSTPSAGAAGCNATPGNLVVNPSIEATLDAWRWYSDARSSLSLTDEALHCATAALITVNTQGSNVQFYQTGLPVEPNTLYRLHFAAKSNSGHDVSVYLHQHANGTTNYGLNNVVFDLTTQWQEFEVDFTTNARADSNSRLRFWLAPFDANGDSYWFDNITLVRVEQTPATDTPTPEPVDTETPTPEPAATETPTPEPVDTETPTPEPAATETPTPEPVATETPTPEPAATETPT
;
A
#
# COMPACT_ATOMS: atom_id res chain seq x y z
N ASP A 1 1.18 -27.80 -0.66
CA ASP A 1 1.20 -26.43 -1.20
C ASP A 1 2.40 -25.70 -0.60
N ASP A 2 2.51 -24.39 -0.71
CA ASP A 2 3.46 -23.64 0.14
C ASP A 2 2.81 -23.44 1.51
N PHE A 3 3.09 -24.35 2.47
CA PHE A 3 2.40 -24.33 3.77
C PHE A 3 3.04 -23.36 4.77
N ASN A 4 4.25 -22.88 4.49
CA ASN A 4 5.01 -21.99 5.37
C ASN A 4 5.20 -20.57 4.78
N GLY A 5 4.85 -20.40 3.50
CA GLY A 5 4.96 -19.20 2.68
C GLY A 5 6.39 -18.68 2.54
N ASP A 6 7.36 -19.56 2.30
CA ASP A 6 8.76 -19.21 1.96
C ASP A 6 9.05 -19.23 0.44
N GLY A 7 8.05 -19.56 -0.38
CA GLY A 7 8.15 -19.63 -1.84
C GLY A 7 8.60 -21.00 -2.37
N LEU A 8 8.80 -21.99 -1.50
CA LEU A 8 9.00 -23.39 -1.87
C LEU A 8 7.68 -24.17 -1.79
N TRP A 9 7.66 -25.36 -2.40
CA TRP A 9 6.51 -26.26 -2.30
C TRP A 9 6.76 -27.31 -1.23
N GLU A 10 5.76 -27.58 -0.39
CA GLU A 10 5.70 -28.78 0.45
C GLU A 10 4.76 -29.83 -0.14
N VAL A 11 5.21 -31.09 -0.10
CA VAL A 11 4.34 -32.25 -0.21
C VAL A 11 3.98 -32.72 1.20
N ALA A 12 2.69 -32.66 1.55
CA ALA A 12 2.17 -33.30 2.75
C ALA A 12 2.06 -34.82 2.55
N LEU A 13 2.37 -35.59 3.59
CA LEU A 13 2.42 -37.05 3.54
C LEU A 13 1.76 -37.64 4.80
N SER A 14 0.61 -38.27 4.59
CA SER A 14 0.05 -39.27 5.51
C SER A 14 0.75 -40.62 5.30
N TRP A 15 0.71 -41.48 6.32
CA TRP A 15 1.23 -42.83 6.24
C TRP A 15 0.14 -43.81 6.67
N HIS A 16 -0.09 -44.85 5.86
CA HIS A 16 -0.85 -46.05 6.23
C HIS A 16 -0.07 -46.92 7.24
N GLN A 17 0.31 -46.29 8.35
CA GLN A 17 0.99 -46.85 9.51
C GLN A 17 0.83 -45.90 10.72
N ALA A 18 0.11 -46.37 11.73
CA ALA A 18 -0.12 -45.64 12.98
C ALA A 18 1.16 -45.14 13.66
N GLY A 19 1.07 -43.93 14.22
CA GLY A 19 2.14 -43.28 14.97
C GLY A 19 3.22 -42.61 14.12
N LYS A 20 3.04 -42.48 12.80
CA LYS A 20 3.94 -41.70 11.92
C LYS A 20 3.62 -40.21 11.88
N GLY A 21 2.36 -39.85 12.11
CA GLY A 21 1.86 -38.49 11.96
C GLY A 21 1.86 -38.02 10.50
N ILE A 22 1.42 -36.79 10.29
CA ILE A 22 1.53 -36.10 8.99
C ILE A 22 2.91 -35.45 8.90
N GLN A 23 3.61 -35.73 7.80
CA GLN A 23 4.95 -35.22 7.53
C GLN A 23 4.91 -34.24 6.35
N LEU A 24 5.80 -33.24 6.34
CA LEU A 24 5.98 -32.36 5.20
C LEU A 24 7.33 -32.64 4.55
N LEU A 25 7.37 -32.60 3.22
CA LEU A 25 8.56 -32.74 2.40
C LEU A 25 8.76 -31.47 1.56
N THR A 26 9.64 -30.58 2.01
CA THR A 26 10.00 -29.35 1.26
C THR A 26 10.76 -29.73 -0.01
N VAL A 27 10.19 -29.33 -1.15
CA VAL A 27 10.71 -29.51 -2.50
C VAL A 27 11.91 -28.57 -2.71
N PRO A 28 13.11 -29.08 -3.01
CA PRO A 28 14.26 -28.24 -3.32
C PRO A 28 14.15 -27.69 -4.74
N ALA A 29 14.71 -26.50 -4.99
CA ALA A 29 14.67 -25.79 -6.28
C ALA A 29 15.17 -26.60 -7.51
N ASN A 30 15.89 -27.71 -7.30
CA ASN A 30 16.00 -28.80 -8.27
C ASN A 30 15.51 -30.11 -7.62
N PRO A 31 14.28 -30.57 -7.91
CA PRO A 31 13.71 -31.76 -7.27
C PRO A 31 14.44 -33.07 -7.59
N ALA A 32 15.20 -33.12 -8.69
CA ALA A 32 15.86 -34.33 -9.18
C ALA A 32 17.28 -34.54 -8.61
N THR A 33 17.92 -33.49 -8.09
CA THR A 33 19.29 -33.56 -7.52
C THR A 33 19.42 -32.92 -6.15
N GLY A 34 18.50 -32.04 -5.77
CA GLY A 34 18.47 -31.39 -4.47
C GLY A 34 18.03 -32.34 -3.35
N ARG A 35 18.51 -32.10 -2.13
CA ARG A 35 18.08 -32.84 -0.96
C ARG A 35 16.76 -32.29 -0.43
N TRP A 36 15.68 -33.02 -0.67
CA TRP A 36 14.38 -32.80 -0.03
C TRP A 36 14.53 -32.82 1.49
N ARG A 37 13.91 -31.84 2.17
CA ARG A 37 13.92 -31.74 3.64
C ARG A 37 12.61 -32.30 4.18
N ARG A 38 12.66 -32.93 5.36
CA ARG A 38 11.48 -33.52 6.00
C ARG A 38 11.29 -32.97 7.40
N SER A 39 10.07 -32.53 7.69
CA SER A 39 9.59 -32.20 9.03
C SER A 39 8.38 -33.08 9.42
N LEU A 40 7.91 -32.94 10.65
CA LEU A 40 6.63 -33.47 11.12
C LEU A 40 5.68 -32.28 11.27
N ALA A 41 4.54 -32.29 10.58
CA ALA A 41 3.49 -31.29 10.77
C ALA A 41 2.75 -31.56 12.08
N SER A 42 2.19 -32.76 12.22
CA SER A 42 1.40 -33.16 13.38
C SER A 42 1.61 -34.63 13.71
N SER A 43 1.60 -34.97 15.00
CA SER A 43 1.49 -36.35 15.46
C SER A 43 0.06 -36.90 15.31
N THR A 44 -0.94 -36.03 15.11
CA THR A 44 -2.31 -36.45 14.79
C THR A 44 -2.40 -36.84 13.33
N SER A 45 -2.84 -38.07 13.10
CA SER A 45 -3.09 -38.71 11.82
C SER A 45 -4.35 -39.55 11.98
N LEU A 46 -5.05 -39.81 10.87
CA LEU A 46 -6.03 -40.91 10.78
C LEU A 46 -5.54 -42.02 9.84
N ASP A 47 -4.25 -41.94 9.46
CA ASP A 47 -3.43 -42.91 8.71
C ASP A 47 -3.90 -43.24 7.28
N GLU A 48 -4.98 -42.62 6.83
CA GLU A 48 -5.55 -42.74 5.48
C GLU A 48 -5.30 -41.48 4.62
N GLN A 49 -6.14 -41.27 3.60
CA GLN A 49 -6.04 -40.16 2.64
C GLN A 49 -6.06 -38.79 3.31
N ILE A 50 -5.41 -37.81 2.67
CA ILE A 50 -5.47 -36.40 3.05
C ILE A 50 -5.90 -35.55 1.86
N SER A 51 -6.61 -34.45 2.15
CA SER A 51 -6.95 -33.40 1.19
C SER A 51 -6.40 -32.07 1.70
N ALA A 52 -5.83 -31.25 0.82
CA ALA A 52 -5.41 -29.89 1.16
C ALA A 52 -6.44 -28.87 0.71
N GLY A 53 -6.53 -27.74 1.42
CA GLY A 53 -7.42 -26.62 1.09
C GLY A 53 -7.52 -25.65 2.25
N ASP A 54 -7.84 -24.39 1.97
CA ASP A 54 -8.09 -23.36 2.98
C ASP A 54 -9.46 -23.61 3.64
N ILE A 55 -9.48 -24.21 4.84
CA ILE A 55 -10.71 -24.70 5.47
C ILE A 55 -11.42 -23.57 6.22
N ASP A 56 -10.69 -22.64 6.83
CA ASP A 56 -11.28 -21.54 7.60
C ASP A 56 -11.22 -20.14 6.99
N ARG A 57 -10.58 -19.99 5.82
CA ARG A 57 -10.46 -18.75 5.04
C ARG A 57 -9.50 -17.72 5.65
N ASP A 58 -8.47 -18.14 6.37
CA ASP A 58 -7.35 -17.27 6.74
C ASP A 58 -6.25 -17.17 5.66
N GLY A 59 -6.28 -18.07 4.66
CA GLY A 59 -5.45 -18.03 3.46
C GLY A 59 -4.20 -18.90 3.49
N ASP A 60 -3.84 -19.48 4.63
CA ASP A 60 -2.77 -20.49 4.72
C ASP A 60 -3.39 -21.91 4.56
N PRO A 61 -2.98 -22.75 3.59
CA PRO A 61 -3.69 -24.02 3.32
C PRO A 61 -3.65 -25.04 4.48
N ASP A 62 -4.81 -25.60 4.81
CA ASP A 62 -5.01 -26.65 5.83
C ASP A 62 -4.95 -28.08 5.26
N LEU A 63 -5.05 -29.08 6.15
CA LEU A 63 -5.08 -30.51 5.79
C LEU A 63 -6.25 -31.26 6.43
N LEU A 64 -7.23 -31.69 5.62
CA LEU A 64 -8.28 -32.65 6.00
C LEU A 64 -7.70 -34.07 6.09
N LEU A 65 -8.08 -34.82 7.13
CA LEU A 65 -7.63 -36.19 7.41
C LEU A 65 -8.79 -37.22 7.41
N GLY A 66 -10.03 -36.80 7.11
CA GLY A 66 -11.24 -37.58 7.35
C GLY A 66 -12.15 -36.89 8.38
N THR A 67 -12.37 -37.48 9.56
CA THR A 67 -13.18 -36.85 10.64
C THR A 67 -12.43 -35.81 11.47
N ARG A 68 -11.24 -35.39 11.02
CA ARG A 68 -10.36 -34.39 11.63
C ARG A 68 -9.70 -33.57 10.53
N TRP A 69 -9.30 -32.35 10.86
CA TRP A 69 -8.41 -31.53 10.04
C TRP A 69 -7.27 -30.96 10.89
N LEU A 70 -6.19 -30.52 10.25
CA LEU A 70 -5.09 -29.81 10.87
C LEU A 70 -5.14 -28.35 10.41
N ARG A 71 -5.40 -27.45 11.36
CA ARG A 71 -5.32 -25.99 11.16
C ARG A 71 -3.87 -25.57 10.98
N ASN A 72 -3.58 -24.76 9.97
CA ASN A 72 -2.28 -24.15 9.72
C ASN A 72 -2.12 -22.83 10.50
N ASP A 73 -1.90 -22.87 11.83
CA ASP A 73 -1.58 -21.63 12.57
C ASP A 73 -0.14 -21.18 12.27
N ARG A 74 0.08 -20.60 11.09
CA ARG A 74 1.32 -19.94 10.73
C ARG A 74 1.58 -18.78 11.70
N SER A 75 2.75 -18.75 12.34
CA SER A 75 3.09 -17.68 13.30
C SER A 75 3.44 -16.37 12.59
N GLY A 76 2.44 -15.78 11.92
CA GLY A 76 2.61 -14.66 10.98
C GLY A 76 1.32 -13.88 10.72
N GLY A 77 0.36 -13.91 11.65
CA GLY A 77 -0.88 -13.11 11.62
C GLY A 77 -0.68 -11.59 11.81
N ASN A 78 0.37 -11.04 11.19
CA ASN A 78 0.66 -9.62 11.07
C ASN A 78 0.93 -9.40 9.57
N THR A 79 0.00 -8.79 8.85
CA THR A 79 -0.05 -8.74 7.36
C THR A 79 1.02 -7.82 6.73
N ASN A 80 2.11 -7.54 7.45
CA ASN A 80 3.11 -6.56 7.10
C ASN A 80 4.28 -7.20 6.35
N TRP A 81 4.78 -6.54 5.31
CA TRP A 81 5.78 -7.13 4.40
C TRP A 81 7.12 -7.47 5.09
N TRP A 82 7.40 -6.88 6.26
CA TRP A 82 8.66 -6.99 7.00
C TRP A 82 8.75 -8.18 7.96
N ASP A 83 7.66 -8.92 8.21
CA ASP A 83 7.59 -9.97 9.24
C ASP A 83 7.84 -11.41 8.72
N GLY A 84 8.29 -11.57 7.47
CA GLY A 84 8.77 -12.89 7.00
C GLY A 84 9.05 -13.01 5.50
N ALA A 85 8.42 -12.19 4.65
CA ALA A 85 8.50 -12.34 3.20
C ALA A 85 9.93 -12.23 2.62
N ARG A 86 10.84 -11.51 3.29
CA ARG A 86 12.23 -11.31 2.84
C ARG A 86 13.20 -12.08 3.73
N ALA A 87 13.93 -13.03 3.15
CA ALA A 87 14.80 -13.96 3.89
C ALA A 87 16.02 -13.30 4.57
N TYR A 88 16.36 -12.05 4.24
CA TYR A 88 17.51 -11.34 4.80
C TYR A 88 17.17 -9.88 5.14
N ARG A 89 17.87 -9.34 6.14
CA ARG A 89 17.91 -7.90 6.42
C ARG A 89 19.29 -7.45 6.88
N VAL A 90 19.48 -6.15 7.01
CA VAL A 90 20.64 -5.54 7.67
C VAL A 90 20.19 -4.31 8.46
N PRO A 91 20.63 -4.13 9.72
CA PRO A 91 20.35 -2.91 10.47
C PRO A 91 21.23 -1.77 9.98
N ILE A 92 20.63 -0.59 9.87
CA ILE A 92 21.26 0.66 9.43
C ILE A 92 21.00 1.71 10.51
N THR A 93 21.96 2.57 10.78
CA THR A 93 21.75 3.76 11.62
C THR A 93 22.18 5.02 10.87
N VAL A 94 21.46 6.12 11.08
CA VAL A 94 21.82 7.43 10.54
C VAL A 94 21.67 8.47 11.65
N SER A 95 22.77 9.13 12.00
CA SER A 95 22.83 10.16 13.03
C SER A 95 22.86 11.56 12.45
N ALA A 96 22.12 12.46 13.08
CA ALA A 96 22.02 13.88 12.75
C ALA A 96 23.35 14.65 12.86
N ASN A 97 24.33 14.07 13.56
CA ASN A 97 25.72 14.54 13.65
C ASN A 97 25.84 15.99 14.18
N GLY A 98 25.11 16.32 15.25
CA GLY A 98 25.17 17.62 15.92
C GLY A 98 24.30 18.72 15.31
N GLN A 99 23.64 18.49 14.17
CA GLN A 99 22.72 19.44 13.53
C GLN A 99 21.31 18.86 13.43
N SER A 100 20.30 19.56 13.94
CA SER A 100 18.90 19.17 13.76
C SER A 100 18.51 19.23 12.28
N ARG A 101 17.80 18.20 11.80
CA ARG A 101 17.43 17.99 10.40
C ARG A 101 15.90 17.90 10.23
N THR A 102 15.42 18.16 9.03
CA THR A 102 14.04 17.90 8.60
C THR A 102 14.09 17.35 7.18
N ASP A 103 13.43 16.22 6.89
CA ASP A 103 13.39 15.56 5.57
C ASP A 103 14.78 15.36 4.92
N ALA A 104 15.83 15.19 5.73
CA ALA A 104 17.21 15.12 5.24
C ALA A 104 17.55 13.75 4.63
N VAL A 105 18.47 13.76 3.68
CA VAL A 105 18.87 12.56 2.94
C VAL A 105 20.21 12.02 3.45
N GLY A 106 20.21 10.77 3.92
CA GLY A 106 21.42 10.03 4.29
C GLY A 106 21.90 9.11 3.16
N GLU A 107 23.19 9.16 2.85
CA GLU A 107 23.82 8.31 1.83
C GLU A 107 24.87 7.38 2.46
N MET A 108 24.94 6.13 2.02
CA MET A 108 25.88 5.13 2.56
C MET A 108 26.22 4.03 1.55
N SER A 109 27.49 3.60 1.53
CA SER A 109 27.92 2.45 0.73
C SER A 109 27.43 1.14 1.33
N ILE A 110 26.91 0.24 0.50
CA ILE A 110 26.44 -1.09 0.89
C ILE A 110 26.94 -2.18 -0.08
N ASN A 111 27.14 -3.39 0.41
CA ASN A 111 27.55 -4.55 -0.40
C ASN A 111 26.80 -5.82 0.05
N PHE A 112 25.75 -6.19 -0.67
CA PHE A 112 24.91 -7.34 -0.34
C PHE A 112 25.63 -8.69 -0.52
N THR A 113 26.63 -8.78 -1.40
CA THR A 113 27.48 -9.99 -1.51
C THR A 113 28.27 -10.22 -0.21
N GLN A 114 28.77 -9.16 0.42
CA GLN A 114 29.42 -9.24 1.73
C GLN A 114 28.42 -9.56 2.85
N LEU A 115 27.21 -8.98 2.83
CA LEU A 115 26.17 -9.26 3.82
C LEU A 115 25.65 -10.71 3.75
N LEU A 116 25.50 -11.29 2.55
CA LEU A 116 25.20 -12.71 2.38
C LEU A 116 26.33 -13.59 2.92
N ALA A 117 27.59 -13.26 2.63
CA ALA A 117 28.74 -14.02 3.11
C ALA A 117 28.84 -14.06 4.65
N GLN A 118 28.44 -12.98 5.33
CA GLN A 118 28.39 -12.92 6.80
C GLN A 118 27.40 -13.93 7.41
N VAL A 119 26.30 -14.26 6.71
CA VAL A 119 25.32 -15.29 7.14
C VAL A 119 25.58 -16.67 6.52
N GLY A 120 26.75 -16.88 5.92
CA GLY A 120 27.16 -18.15 5.30
C GLY A 120 26.48 -18.46 3.97
N GLU A 121 25.94 -17.44 3.29
CA GLU A 121 25.16 -17.55 2.06
C GLU A 121 25.86 -16.91 0.86
N SER A 122 25.44 -17.29 -0.35
CA SER A 122 25.89 -16.68 -1.60
C SER A 122 24.82 -16.81 -2.70
N GLY A 123 25.02 -16.13 -3.83
CA GLY A 123 24.11 -16.14 -4.97
C GLY A 123 23.76 -14.72 -5.44
N ALA A 124 22.90 -14.64 -6.45
CA ALA A 124 22.36 -13.37 -6.93
C ALA A 124 21.49 -12.69 -5.86
N VAL A 125 21.63 -11.37 -5.71
CA VAL A 125 20.73 -10.51 -4.94
C VAL A 125 19.79 -9.81 -5.91
N ASP A 126 18.49 -9.86 -5.62
CA ASP A 126 17.47 -9.16 -6.38
C ASP A 126 17.31 -7.74 -5.80
N VAL A 127 17.51 -6.72 -6.64
CA VAL A 127 17.44 -5.31 -6.23
C VAL A 127 16.00 -4.79 -6.20
N ASP A 128 15.08 -5.42 -6.94
CA ASP A 128 13.66 -5.06 -6.93
C ASP A 128 12.98 -5.61 -5.66
N ALA A 129 13.60 -6.63 -5.04
CA ALA A 129 13.23 -7.17 -3.74
C ALA A 129 13.62 -6.30 -2.53
N LEU A 130 14.29 -5.15 -2.72
CA LEU A 130 14.68 -4.28 -1.60
C LEU A 130 13.48 -3.62 -0.90
N ARG A 131 13.62 -3.40 0.41
CA ARG A 131 12.72 -2.58 1.23
C ARG A 131 13.45 -1.95 2.41
N LEU A 132 12.93 -0.81 2.89
CA LEU A 132 13.42 -0.14 4.08
C LEU A 132 12.25 0.18 5.04
N ALA A 133 12.37 -0.25 6.29
CA ALA A 133 11.47 0.13 7.38
C ALA A 133 12.26 0.88 8.47
N GLU A 134 11.66 1.90 9.09
CA GLU A 134 12.25 2.55 10.28
C GLU A 134 11.89 1.75 11.53
N VAL A 135 12.84 1.65 12.47
CA VAL A 135 12.68 0.93 13.73
C VAL A 135 13.04 1.77 14.94
N ASN A 136 12.41 1.49 16.07
CA ASN A 136 12.77 2.08 17.35
C ASN A 136 14.09 1.48 17.90
N ALA A 137 14.51 1.91 19.10
CA ALA A 137 15.74 1.44 19.74
C ALA A 137 15.72 -0.06 20.11
N GLN A 138 14.53 -0.68 20.11
CA GLN A 138 14.28 -2.09 20.41
C GLN A 138 14.11 -2.94 19.13
N GLY A 139 14.22 -2.34 17.94
CA GLY A 139 14.12 -3.05 16.65
C GLY A 139 12.70 -3.30 16.14
N ALA A 140 11.67 -2.78 16.81
CA ALA A 140 10.29 -2.85 16.34
C ALA A 140 10.03 -1.75 15.29
N VAL A 141 9.29 -2.07 14.23
CA VAL A 141 8.99 -1.15 13.13
C VAL A 141 8.06 -0.02 13.59
N ILE A 142 8.41 1.21 13.20
CA ILE A 142 7.66 2.45 13.47
C ILE A 142 7.27 3.21 12.19
N ALA A 143 7.91 2.93 11.05
CA ALA A 143 7.46 3.39 9.74
C ALA A 143 7.65 2.27 8.70
N GLY A 144 6.54 1.85 8.10
CA GLY A 144 6.47 0.64 7.28
C GLY A 144 7.04 0.75 5.86
N ASP A 145 7.04 1.94 5.25
CA ASP A 145 7.51 2.14 3.88
C ASP A 145 8.35 3.42 3.78
N VAL A 146 9.59 3.36 4.28
CA VAL A 146 10.51 4.51 4.28
C VAL A 146 11.01 4.75 2.86
N PRO A 147 10.89 5.99 2.32
CA PRO A 147 11.47 6.29 1.02
C PRO A 147 12.98 6.07 0.98
N PHE A 148 13.43 5.29 -0.01
CA PHE A 148 14.82 4.95 -0.23
C PHE A 148 15.13 4.82 -1.72
N GLN A 149 16.41 4.83 -2.08
CA GLN A 149 16.90 4.60 -3.43
C GLN A 149 18.24 3.87 -3.37
N PHE A 150 18.46 2.89 -4.25
CA PHE A 150 19.73 2.17 -4.36
C PHE A 150 20.36 2.41 -5.73
N GLU A 151 21.56 2.99 -5.74
CA GLU A 151 22.35 3.25 -6.94
C GLU A 151 23.44 2.17 -7.08
N GLN A 152 23.34 1.36 -8.13
CA GLN A 152 24.31 0.31 -8.43
C GLN A 152 25.70 0.90 -8.71
N ALA A 153 26.76 0.28 -8.18
CA ALA A 153 28.13 0.64 -8.50
C ALA A 153 28.43 0.42 -10.00
N ALA A 154 29.39 1.16 -10.56
CA ALA A 154 29.77 1.05 -11.99
C ALA A 154 30.32 -0.35 -12.39
N ASN A 155 30.66 -1.19 -11.41
CA ASN A 155 31.06 -2.59 -11.58
C ASN A 155 30.10 -3.57 -10.88
N PHE A 156 28.84 -3.18 -10.68
CA PHE A 156 27.82 -4.00 -10.02
C PHE A 156 27.62 -5.34 -10.73
N ASN A 157 27.49 -6.40 -9.93
CA ASN A 157 27.09 -7.72 -10.38
C ASN A 157 26.30 -8.39 -9.25
N ALA A 158 25.02 -8.71 -9.50
CA ALA A 158 24.11 -9.25 -8.50
C ALA A 158 24.66 -10.46 -7.72
N THR A 159 25.54 -11.27 -8.32
CA THR A 159 26.07 -12.52 -7.73
C THR A 159 27.39 -12.33 -6.99
N ASN A 160 28.33 -11.53 -7.52
CA ASN A 160 29.70 -11.46 -7.00
C ASN A 160 30.20 -10.05 -6.61
N ASN A 161 29.44 -9.01 -6.92
CA ASN A 161 29.69 -7.64 -6.45
C ASN A 161 28.37 -6.84 -6.41
N ALA A 162 27.44 -7.26 -5.55
CA ALA A 162 26.16 -6.57 -5.37
C ALA A 162 26.37 -5.33 -4.48
N SER A 163 27.09 -4.34 -4.98
CA SER A 163 27.48 -3.13 -4.24
C SER A 163 26.99 -1.83 -4.89
N GLY A 164 26.84 -0.79 -4.08
CA GLY A 164 26.32 0.50 -4.51
C GLY A 164 26.12 1.47 -3.36
N VAL A 165 25.43 2.57 -3.62
CA VAL A 165 25.05 3.59 -2.63
C VAL A 165 23.57 3.45 -2.30
N LEU A 166 23.24 3.27 -1.02
CA LEU A 166 21.89 3.42 -0.51
C LEU A 166 21.67 4.87 -0.09
N THR A 167 20.56 5.45 -0.55
CA THR A 167 20.05 6.77 -0.21
C THR A 167 18.76 6.59 0.60
N VAL A 168 18.65 7.27 1.75
CA VAL A 168 17.55 7.10 2.72
C VAL A 168 16.98 8.46 3.12
N LEU A 169 15.65 8.61 3.13
CA LEU A 169 14.99 9.84 3.59
C LEU A 169 14.65 9.79 5.08
N LEU A 170 15.27 10.66 5.88
CA LEU A 170 14.95 10.88 7.29
C LEU A 170 13.70 11.78 7.37
N SER A 171 12.54 11.22 7.03
CA SER A 171 11.25 11.93 6.93
C SER A 171 10.84 12.54 8.28
N GLY A 172 10.47 13.81 8.29
CA GLY A 172 10.16 14.58 9.50
C GLY A 172 11.37 15.07 10.28
N ASN A 173 11.12 15.65 11.46
CA ASN A 173 12.16 16.26 12.30
C ASN A 173 13.08 15.19 12.94
N THR A 174 14.38 15.42 12.88
CA THR A 174 15.42 14.61 13.53
C THR A 174 16.30 15.53 14.37
N GLY A 175 16.29 15.41 15.69
CA GLY A 175 17.05 16.30 16.57
C GLY A 175 18.57 16.14 16.45
N ALA A 176 19.34 17.18 16.75
CA ALA A 176 20.81 17.24 16.61
C ALA A 176 21.59 16.04 17.19
N SER A 177 21.15 15.48 18.32
CA SER A 177 21.73 14.31 18.98
C SER A 177 21.03 12.98 18.66
N THR A 178 20.06 12.98 17.74
CA THR A 178 19.22 11.83 17.41
C THR A 178 19.90 10.93 16.37
N THR A 179 19.87 9.62 16.65
CA THR A 179 20.22 8.57 15.68
C THR A 179 18.99 7.74 15.36
N ARG A 180 18.53 7.83 14.10
CA ARG A 180 17.44 7.01 13.54
C ARG A 180 17.98 5.65 13.13
N ARG A 181 17.13 4.63 13.16
CA ARG A 181 17.49 3.23 12.91
C ARG A 181 16.54 2.66 11.88
N TYR A 182 17.07 1.85 10.97
CA TYR A 182 16.30 1.23 9.91
C TYR A 182 16.69 -0.24 9.78
N HIS A 183 15.77 -1.06 9.29
CA HIS A 183 16.08 -2.39 8.76
C HIS A 183 15.90 -2.33 7.23
N LEU A 184 16.98 -2.57 6.49
CA LEU A 184 16.93 -2.78 5.04
C LEU A 184 16.77 -4.29 4.79
N TYR A 185 15.64 -4.68 4.23
CA TYR A 185 15.31 -6.06 3.90
C TYR A 185 15.65 -6.35 2.43
N PHE A 186 16.13 -7.56 2.14
CA PHE A 186 16.54 -7.97 0.80
C PHE A 186 16.36 -9.48 0.57
N ALA A 187 16.36 -9.90 -0.69
CA ALA A 187 16.19 -11.31 -1.07
C ALA A 187 17.03 -11.67 -2.32
N LYS A 188 17.04 -12.96 -2.66
CA LYS A 188 17.66 -13.48 -3.90
C LYS A 188 16.68 -13.57 -5.08
N THR A 189 15.42 -13.21 -4.83
CA THR A 189 14.31 -13.19 -5.80
C THR A 189 13.25 -12.20 -5.30
N SER A 190 12.65 -11.45 -6.22
CA SER A 190 11.46 -10.61 -6.02
C SER A 190 10.15 -11.38 -6.26
N ALA A 191 10.18 -12.53 -6.94
CA ALA A 191 8.99 -13.32 -7.22
C ALA A 191 8.31 -13.80 -5.93
N GLY A 192 6.99 -13.57 -5.82
CA GLY A 192 6.19 -13.87 -4.63
C GLY A 192 6.19 -12.77 -3.56
N LEU A 193 7.01 -11.72 -3.71
CA LEU A 193 7.01 -10.58 -2.79
C LEU A 193 6.02 -9.49 -3.26
N PRO A 194 5.39 -8.74 -2.34
CA PRO A 194 4.57 -7.59 -2.71
C PRO A 194 5.42 -6.49 -3.38
N ASP A 195 4.77 -5.73 -4.26
CA ASP A 195 5.40 -4.78 -5.20
C ASP A 195 5.88 -3.47 -4.55
N THR A 196 6.92 -2.87 -5.11
CA THR A 196 7.65 -1.74 -4.51
C THR A 196 7.11 -0.38 -4.97
N GLN A 197 6.29 0.28 -4.14
CA GLN A 197 5.76 1.62 -4.44
C GLN A 197 6.34 2.70 -3.53
N VAL A 198 7.63 3.02 -3.71
CA VAL A 198 8.22 4.22 -3.10
C VAL A 198 7.70 5.46 -3.84
N THR A 199 6.90 6.27 -3.17
CA THR A 199 6.39 7.54 -3.73
C THR A 199 7.56 8.47 -4.10
N PRO A 200 7.71 8.89 -5.36
CA PRO A 200 8.81 9.76 -5.76
C PRO A 200 8.71 11.17 -5.15
N ARG A 201 9.76 11.57 -4.43
CA ARG A 201 10.00 12.95 -3.97
C ARG A 201 10.82 13.77 -4.97
N VAL A 202 11.50 13.10 -5.90
CA VAL A 202 12.17 13.66 -7.09
C VAL A 202 11.69 12.91 -8.33
N SER A 203 11.49 13.61 -9.44
CA SER A 203 11.13 13.04 -10.75
C SER A 203 11.88 13.76 -11.87
N VAL A 204 12.11 13.09 -13.01
CA VAL A 204 12.79 13.67 -14.18
C VAL A 204 12.10 13.30 -15.49
N ALA A 205 11.96 14.29 -16.37
CA ALA A 205 11.60 14.12 -17.77
C ALA A 205 12.79 14.52 -18.66
N ASP A 206 13.20 13.62 -19.56
CA ASP A 206 14.29 13.86 -20.51
C ASP A 206 13.78 14.42 -21.85
N ASN A 207 14.62 15.21 -22.53
CA ASN A 207 14.41 15.83 -23.83
C ASN A 207 13.18 16.76 -23.91
N VAL A 208 12.78 17.34 -22.78
CA VAL A 208 11.87 18.51 -22.83
C VAL A 208 12.55 19.64 -23.62
N GLN A 209 11.76 20.52 -24.22
CA GLN A 209 12.29 21.75 -24.80
C GLN A 209 12.22 22.86 -23.75
N ASP A 210 13.36 23.47 -23.45
CA ASP A 210 13.44 24.70 -22.67
C ASP A 210 14.44 25.66 -23.32
N GLN A 211 14.09 26.95 -23.36
CA GLN A 211 14.91 28.06 -23.90
C GLN A 211 15.75 27.72 -25.16
N GLY A 212 15.16 26.98 -26.10
CA GLY A 212 15.76 26.61 -27.39
C GLY A 212 16.67 25.37 -27.39
N GLN A 213 16.81 24.65 -26.28
CA GLN A 213 17.57 23.40 -26.19
C GLN A 213 16.73 22.21 -25.72
N ALA A 214 17.24 21.01 -26.00
CA ALA A 214 16.83 19.81 -25.29
C ALA A 214 17.39 19.84 -23.85
N SER A 215 16.51 19.68 -22.88
CA SER A 215 16.80 19.83 -21.46
C SER A 215 16.27 18.63 -20.67
N PHE A 216 16.82 18.42 -19.47
CA PHE A 216 16.14 17.65 -18.43
C PHE A 216 15.23 18.61 -17.66
N LYS A 217 13.97 18.23 -17.42
CA LYS A 217 13.14 18.85 -16.39
C LYS A 217 13.17 17.93 -15.17
N VAL A 218 13.71 18.42 -14.06
CA VAL A 218 13.63 17.74 -12.75
C VAL A 218 12.60 18.46 -11.89
N THR A 219 11.79 17.72 -11.16
CA THR A 219 10.69 18.27 -10.35
C THR A 219 10.66 17.59 -8.99
N THR A 220 10.64 18.42 -7.95
CA THR A 220 10.53 18.00 -6.55
C THR A 220 9.25 18.59 -5.93
N ALA A 221 9.12 18.57 -4.60
CA ALA A 221 8.06 19.30 -3.92
C ALA A 221 8.31 20.83 -3.92
N ASP A 222 9.59 21.22 -3.85
CA ASP A 222 10.02 22.58 -3.51
C ASP A 222 10.43 23.40 -4.75
N ALA A 223 10.81 22.71 -5.85
CA ALA A 223 11.29 23.37 -7.07
C ALA A 223 11.09 22.58 -8.38
N ILE A 224 11.10 23.30 -9.50
CA ILE A 224 11.33 22.75 -10.85
C ILE A 224 12.65 23.27 -11.40
N TYR A 225 13.53 22.35 -11.78
CA TYR A 225 14.80 22.64 -12.42
C TYR A 225 14.73 22.33 -13.92
N PHE A 226 15.19 23.24 -14.77
CA PHE A 226 15.46 22.96 -16.18
C PHE A 226 16.95 22.99 -16.45
N TYR A 227 17.51 21.91 -17.01
CA TYR A 227 18.95 21.72 -17.21
C TYR A 227 19.28 21.47 -18.68
N HIS A 228 20.00 22.40 -19.32
CA HIS A 228 20.35 22.35 -20.75
C HIS A 228 21.36 21.22 -21.03
N LYS A 229 20.96 20.19 -21.80
CA LYS A 229 21.78 18.98 -22.02
C LYS A 229 23.11 19.26 -22.74
N ASN A 230 23.18 20.31 -23.55
CA ASN A 230 24.41 20.76 -24.21
C ASN A 230 25.03 22.03 -23.60
N GLY A 231 24.30 22.71 -22.71
CA GLY A 231 24.83 23.81 -21.90
C GLY A 231 25.65 23.32 -20.72
N GLY A 232 25.19 22.29 -20.02
CA GLY A 232 25.82 21.79 -18.79
C GLY A 232 25.51 22.64 -17.56
N GLY A 233 24.35 23.31 -17.53
CA GLY A 233 23.89 24.15 -16.43
C GLY A 233 22.37 24.35 -16.45
N PHE A 234 21.83 24.88 -15.37
CA PHE A 234 20.40 25.18 -15.24
C PHE A 234 20.06 26.53 -15.89
N SER A 235 18.98 26.55 -16.67
CA SER A 235 18.37 27.73 -17.32
C SER A 235 17.32 28.39 -16.42
N SER A 236 16.54 27.56 -15.72
CA SER A 236 15.39 27.99 -14.91
C SER A 236 15.34 27.22 -13.60
N LEU A 237 15.01 27.91 -12.52
CA LEU A 237 14.76 27.36 -11.18
C LEU A 237 13.43 27.93 -10.67
N ILE A 238 12.35 27.20 -10.95
CA ILE A 238 10.99 27.61 -10.57
C ILE A 238 10.73 27.25 -9.12
N ASP A 239 10.32 28.23 -8.34
CA ASP A 239 9.91 28.09 -6.94
C ASP A 239 8.51 27.49 -6.82
N LEU A 240 8.32 26.50 -5.93
CA LEU A 240 7.02 25.86 -5.68
C LEU A 240 6.49 26.05 -4.25
N HIS A 241 7.18 26.82 -3.40
CA HIS A 241 6.70 27.11 -2.04
C HIS A 241 5.41 27.95 -2.04
N ASP A 242 5.17 28.73 -3.11
CA ASP A 242 3.95 29.48 -3.34
C ASP A 242 3.25 29.11 -4.67
N ASN A 243 2.16 29.82 -4.98
CA ASN A 243 1.41 29.61 -6.23
C ASN A 243 1.88 30.53 -7.37
N ALA A 244 2.89 31.37 -7.17
CA ALA A 244 3.37 32.32 -8.17
C ALA A 244 4.30 31.68 -9.20
N ASN A 245 4.99 30.58 -8.86
CA ASN A 245 5.87 29.83 -9.76
C ASN A 245 6.98 30.74 -10.37
N VAL A 246 7.68 31.51 -9.52
CA VAL A 246 8.71 32.45 -9.95
C VAL A 246 10.02 31.76 -10.31
N ASP A 247 10.71 32.24 -11.35
CA ASP A 247 11.99 31.69 -11.80
C ASP A 247 13.18 32.47 -11.22
N TRP A 248 13.91 31.83 -10.31
CA TRP A 248 15.07 32.42 -9.64
C TRP A 248 16.32 32.53 -10.54
N ILE A 249 16.30 31.97 -11.76
CA ILE A 249 17.39 32.12 -12.75
C ILE A 249 16.93 32.99 -13.93
N GLY A 250 15.86 32.61 -14.61
CA GLY A 250 15.26 33.42 -15.68
C GLY A 250 16.11 33.56 -16.94
N TYR A 251 16.82 32.50 -17.38
CA TYR A 251 17.53 32.53 -18.67
C TYR A 251 16.56 32.72 -19.83
N ASP A 252 16.87 33.64 -20.75
CA ASP A 252 16.11 33.90 -21.97
C ASP A 252 17.07 34.04 -23.17
N GLN A 253 16.95 33.12 -24.13
CA GLN A 253 17.76 33.12 -25.36
C GLN A 253 17.46 34.29 -26.31
N GLY A 254 16.30 34.94 -26.17
CA GLY A 254 15.85 36.08 -26.98
C GLY A 254 16.29 37.44 -26.43
N VAL A 255 16.68 37.53 -25.16
CA VAL A 255 17.06 38.79 -24.49
C VAL A 255 18.56 38.82 -24.21
N ALA A 256 19.32 39.53 -25.05
CA ALA A 256 20.77 39.61 -24.91
C ALA A 256 21.24 40.30 -23.62
N GLY A 257 22.29 39.74 -23.01
CA GLY A 257 22.97 40.32 -21.84
C GLY A 257 22.31 39.99 -20.50
N ALA A 258 22.36 40.94 -19.56
CA ALA A 258 21.89 40.75 -18.18
C ALA A 258 20.38 40.50 -18.04
N GLY A 259 19.59 40.83 -19.07
CA GLY A 259 18.16 40.55 -19.12
C GLY A 259 17.77 39.13 -19.54
N GLY A 260 18.74 38.28 -19.93
CA GLY A 260 18.46 36.93 -20.42
C GLY A 260 19.72 36.09 -20.60
N THR A 261 20.43 36.25 -21.74
CA THR A 261 21.48 35.31 -22.19
C THR A 261 22.71 35.18 -21.28
N TYR A 262 22.90 36.03 -20.27
CA TYR A 262 23.97 35.85 -19.28
C TYR A 262 23.56 35.02 -18.07
N ARG A 263 22.26 34.90 -17.78
CA ARG A 263 21.75 34.20 -16.61
C ARG A 263 22.04 32.70 -16.70
N GLY A 264 22.07 32.02 -15.55
CA GLY A 264 22.41 30.61 -15.43
C GLY A 264 23.22 30.29 -14.17
N ILE A 265 23.33 28.99 -13.91
CA ILE A 265 24.19 28.40 -12.87
C ILE A 265 24.64 27.01 -13.36
N PRO A 266 25.94 26.64 -13.30
CA PRO A 266 27.04 27.28 -12.57
C PRO A 266 27.93 28.26 -13.38
N ASN A 267 27.67 28.48 -14.68
CA ASN A 267 28.51 29.25 -15.63
C ASN A 267 30.03 29.09 -15.41
N LEU A 268 30.48 27.83 -15.33
CA LEU A 268 31.71 27.47 -14.62
C LEU A 268 33.01 28.00 -15.28
N VAL A 269 33.06 28.05 -16.61
CA VAL A 269 34.28 28.41 -17.37
C VAL A 269 34.10 29.72 -18.11
N ARG A 270 35.10 30.60 -18.01
CA ARG A 270 35.06 31.97 -18.54
C ARG A 270 34.72 31.97 -20.04
N PRO A 271 33.91 32.93 -20.56
CA PRO A 271 33.57 32.99 -21.98
C PRO A 271 34.77 33.05 -22.93
N ALA A 272 35.86 33.72 -22.53
CA ALA A 272 37.11 33.80 -23.29
C ALA A 272 37.93 32.49 -23.30
N GLU A 273 37.55 31.50 -22.49
CA GLU A 273 38.24 30.21 -22.31
C GLU A 273 37.36 29.00 -22.68
N GLY A 274 36.12 29.24 -23.13
CA GLY A 274 35.24 28.20 -23.70
C GLY A 274 33.75 28.35 -23.38
N GLY A 275 33.37 29.09 -22.33
CA GLY A 275 31.95 29.25 -21.95
C GLY A 275 31.26 27.93 -21.63
N HIS A 276 31.92 27.07 -20.85
CA HIS A 276 31.43 25.74 -20.51
C HIS A 276 30.56 25.76 -19.26
N PHE A 277 29.57 24.84 -19.20
CA PHE A 277 28.64 24.68 -18.07
C PHE A 277 27.76 25.92 -17.84
N HIS A 278 27.20 26.45 -18.93
CA HIS A 278 26.32 27.62 -18.98
C HIS A 278 25.08 27.30 -19.84
N PRO A 279 23.84 27.57 -19.39
CA PRO A 279 22.64 27.35 -20.21
C PRO A 279 22.69 28.20 -21.48
N GLY A 280 22.50 27.57 -22.64
CA GLY A 280 22.64 28.23 -23.94
C GLY A 280 23.96 27.91 -24.64
N SER A 281 25.01 27.54 -23.90
CA SER A 281 26.20 26.91 -24.47
C SER A 281 25.83 25.60 -25.17
N THR A 282 26.63 25.16 -26.15
CA THR A 282 26.45 23.88 -26.85
C THR A 282 27.71 23.00 -26.77
N THR A 283 28.54 23.25 -25.75
CA THR A 283 29.88 22.65 -25.62
C THR A 283 29.92 21.39 -24.76
N ALA A 284 28.88 21.13 -23.97
CA ALA A 284 28.78 19.96 -23.10
C ALA A 284 28.02 18.79 -23.75
N VAL A 285 28.25 17.60 -23.21
CA VAL A 285 27.41 16.42 -23.39
C VAL A 285 26.99 15.94 -22.01
N THR A 286 25.68 15.95 -21.73
CA THR A 286 25.11 15.51 -20.44
C THR A 286 24.47 14.14 -20.57
N THR A 287 24.82 13.24 -19.65
CA THR A 287 24.18 11.92 -19.46
C THR A 287 23.40 11.87 -18.15
N LEU A 288 22.17 11.36 -18.19
CA LEU A 288 21.48 10.88 -17.00
C LEU A 288 22.20 9.62 -16.51
N VAL A 289 22.78 9.67 -15.31
CA VAL A 289 23.52 8.55 -14.70
C VAL A 289 22.57 7.65 -13.91
N SER A 290 21.66 8.26 -13.16
CA SER A 290 20.63 7.57 -12.39
C SER A 290 19.40 8.48 -12.22
N ALA A 291 18.24 7.85 -12.09
CA ALA A 291 17.01 8.48 -11.64
C ALA A 291 16.30 7.53 -10.69
N GLY A 292 15.78 8.05 -9.58
CA GLY A 292 14.99 7.32 -8.61
C GLY A 292 14.19 8.26 -7.72
N PRO A 293 13.47 7.74 -6.72
CA PRO A 293 12.48 8.49 -5.97
C PRO A 293 13.07 9.59 -5.06
N LEU A 294 14.37 9.56 -4.75
CA LEU A 294 15.02 10.53 -3.86
C LEU A 294 16.13 11.35 -4.52
N LYS A 295 16.74 10.86 -5.61
CA LYS A 295 17.89 11.52 -6.25
C LYS A 295 17.89 11.31 -7.76
N VAL A 296 18.15 12.38 -8.50
CA VAL A 296 18.46 12.35 -9.93
C VAL A 296 19.91 12.79 -10.12
N THR A 297 20.72 11.96 -10.79
CA THR A 297 22.14 12.22 -11.02
C THR A 297 22.41 12.49 -12.49
N LEU A 298 22.86 13.70 -12.81
CA LEU A 298 23.29 14.14 -14.13
C LEU A 298 24.81 14.28 -14.17
N GLU A 299 25.47 13.84 -15.24
CA GLU A 299 26.92 14.02 -15.43
C GLU A 299 27.20 14.67 -16.79
N SER A 300 27.92 15.79 -16.76
CA SER A 300 28.18 16.67 -17.90
C SER A 300 29.67 16.70 -18.22
N LYS A 301 30.03 16.51 -19.50
CA LYS A 301 31.42 16.44 -19.95
C LYS A 301 31.72 17.42 -21.07
N VAL A 302 32.91 18.01 -21.05
CA VAL A 302 33.48 18.75 -22.19
C VAL A 302 34.80 18.09 -22.58
N GLY A 303 34.74 17.33 -23.68
CA GLY A 303 35.83 16.47 -24.13
C GLY A 303 36.27 15.49 -23.05
N SER A 304 37.58 15.30 -22.92
CA SER A 304 38.22 14.59 -21.79
C SER A 304 38.75 15.55 -20.72
N GLN A 305 38.50 16.85 -20.86
CA GLN A 305 39.12 17.91 -20.05
C GLN A 305 38.29 18.25 -18.81
N TRP A 306 36.98 18.35 -18.95
CA TRP A 306 36.07 18.69 -17.85
C TRP A 306 35.00 17.63 -17.63
N THR A 307 34.72 17.35 -16.37
CA THR A 307 33.58 16.52 -15.92
C THR A 307 32.96 17.19 -14.71
N THR A 308 31.64 17.39 -14.74
CA THR A 308 30.85 17.84 -13.59
C THR A 308 29.70 16.88 -13.35
N ARG A 309 29.26 16.75 -12.11
CA ARG A 309 28.08 15.97 -11.72
C ARG A 309 27.14 16.85 -10.92
N TRP A 310 25.84 16.70 -11.17
CA TRP A 310 24.75 17.27 -10.38
C TRP A 310 23.92 16.13 -9.80
N GLU A 311 23.58 16.26 -8.52
CA GLU A 311 22.79 15.32 -7.74
C GLU A 311 21.64 16.10 -7.11
N ILE A 312 20.42 15.90 -7.62
CA ILE A 312 19.25 16.69 -7.24
C ILE A 312 18.39 15.87 -6.28
N PHE A 313 18.31 16.33 -5.04
CA PHE A 313 17.54 15.78 -3.92
C PHE A 313 16.18 16.52 -3.79
N PRO A 314 15.28 16.14 -2.85
CA PRO A 314 13.95 16.77 -2.77
C PRO A 314 13.98 18.29 -2.53
N SER A 315 14.90 18.77 -1.67
CA SER A 315 14.96 20.17 -1.20
C SER A 315 16.22 20.94 -1.61
N TYR A 316 17.18 20.28 -2.26
CA TYR A 316 18.44 20.91 -2.68
C TYR A 316 19.13 20.13 -3.80
N ALA A 317 20.09 20.75 -4.48
CA ALA A 317 20.96 20.10 -5.44
C ALA A 317 22.43 20.25 -5.03
N ARG A 318 23.19 19.16 -5.12
CA ARG A 318 24.65 19.10 -4.93
C ARG A 318 25.33 19.07 -6.30
N MET A 319 26.43 19.80 -6.46
CA MET A 319 27.32 19.73 -7.63
C MET A 319 28.70 19.26 -7.19
N THR A 320 29.35 18.40 -7.98
CA THR A 320 30.79 18.13 -7.86
C THR A 320 31.49 18.40 -9.18
N VAL A 321 32.52 19.24 -9.16
CA VAL A 321 33.45 19.41 -10.28
C VAL A 321 34.46 18.27 -10.24
N ILE A 322 34.08 17.12 -10.80
CA ILE A 322 34.88 15.87 -10.80
C ILE A 322 36.23 16.05 -11.53
N LYS A 323 36.27 16.90 -12.57
CA LYS A 323 37.50 17.21 -13.29
C LYS A 323 37.50 18.64 -13.84
N ALA A 324 38.58 19.36 -13.56
CA ALA A 324 38.88 20.67 -14.12
C ALA A 324 40.22 20.66 -14.88
N ALA A 325 40.30 21.39 -16.00
CA ALA A 325 41.51 21.50 -16.82
C ALA A 325 42.21 22.88 -16.76
N ALA A 326 41.55 23.86 -16.14
CA ALA A 326 42.06 25.22 -15.90
C ALA A 326 41.49 25.77 -14.60
N SER A 327 41.82 27.00 -14.24
CA SER A 327 41.13 27.73 -13.17
C SER A 327 39.70 28.07 -13.56
N TYR A 328 38.76 28.00 -12.61
CA TYR A 328 37.33 28.22 -12.84
C TYR A 328 36.70 29.03 -11.71
N TRP A 329 35.40 29.26 -11.81
CA TRP A 329 34.55 29.86 -10.78
C TRP A 329 33.24 29.07 -10.71
N PHE A 330 32.42 29.27 -9.68
CA PHE A 330 31.03 28.81 -9.66
C PHE A 330 30.15 30.05 -9.54
N LEU A 331 29.37 30.33 -10.57
CA LEU A 331 28.57 31.54 -10.73
C LEU A 331 27.07 31.24 -10.60
N TYR A 332 26.38 32.09 -9.84
CA TYR A 332 24.94 32.28 -9.95
C TYR A 332 24.68 33.63 -10.60
N GLU A 333 24.08 33.59 -11.79
CA GLU A 333 23.64 34.76 -12.54
C GLU A 333 22.12 34.64 -12.74
N GLY A 334 21.32 35.48 -12.09
CA GLY A 334 19.87 35.25 -12.03
C GLY A 334 19.04 36.37 -11.39
N THR A 335 17.76 36.10 -11.19
CA THR A 335 16.76 37.06 -10.69
C THR A 335 16.08 36.54 -9.43
N PRO A 336 16.48 37.01 -8.23
CA PRO A 336 15.74 36.76 -7.00
C PRO A 336 14.26 37.11 -7.15
N GLY A 337 13.37 36.27 -6.61
CA GLY A 337 11.91 36.42 -6.74
C GLY A 337 11.36 36.48 -8.17
N GLY A 338 12.17 36.13 -9.18
CA GLY A 338 11.85 36.36 -10.60
C GLY A 338 12.09 37.80 -11.10
N GLN A 339 12.31 38.79 -10.21
CA GLN A 339 12.66 40.15 -10.60
C GLN A 339 13.41 40.91 -9.48
N LEU A 340 14.73 41.03 -9.62
CA LEU A 340 15.65 41.74 -8.72
C LEU A 340 15.15 43.13 -8.26
N ASP A 341 14.94 43.31 -6.95
CA ASP A 341 14.86 44.61 -6.28
C ASP A 341 16.18 44.94 -5.58
N LEU A 342 16.92 45.91 -6.13
CA LEU A 342 18.19 46.40 -5.61
C LEU A 342 18.13 46.96 -4.16
N ASN A 343 16.93 47.23 -3.63
CA ASN A 343 16.71 47.82 -2.31
C ASN A 343 15.94 46.86 -1.37
N GLY A 344 15.03 46.05 -1.92
CA GLY A 344 14.26 45.04 -1.20
C GLY A 344 15.03 43.75 -0.94
N ASP A 345 15.67 43.19 -1.99
CA ASP A 345 16.37 41.92 -1.90
C ASP A 345 17.64 42.03 -1.03
N LEU A 346 17.96 40.94 -0.34
CA LEU A 346 19.09 40.86 0.58
C LEU A 346 20.11 39.80 0.14
N VAL A 347 21.39 40.08 0.36
CA VAL A 347 22.51 39.16 0.14
C VAL A 347 23.19 38.92 1.48
N VAL A 348 22.94 37.73 2.05
CA VAL A 348 23.33 37.33 3.40
C VAL A 348 24.47 36.31 3.31
N ARG A 349 25.55 36.50 4.07
CA ARG A 349 26.67 35.55 4.16
C ARG A 349 26.63 34.75 5.46
N SER A 350 27.37 33.65 5.51
CA SER A 350 27.47 32.73 6.66
C SER A 350 27.73 33.38 8.01
N ASN A 351 28.48 34.48 8.05
CA ASN A 351 28.76 35.27 9.26
C ASN A 351 27.65 36.27 9.65
N GLY A 352 26.49 36.23 9.00
CA GLY A 352 25.35 37.15 9.23
C GLY A 352 25.48 38.52 8.55
N ALA A 353 26.57 38.80 7.83
CA ALA A 353 26.80 40.11 7.20
C ALA A 353 25.95 40.31 5.92
N SER A 354 24.73 40.78 6.11
CA SER A 354 23.75 41.14 5.07
C SER A 354 24.02 42.49 4.41
N ASN A 355 23.69 42.61 3.11
CA ASN A 355 23.62 43.86 2.34
C ASN A 355 22.33 43.82 1.48
N THR A 356 21.84 44.95 0.98
CA THR A 356 20.84 44.91 -0.11
C THR A 356 21.49 44.45 -1.42
N ALA A 357 20.69 43.91 -2.33
CA ALA A 357 21.18 43.37 -3.61
C ALA A 357 21.76 44.43 -4.56
N GLY A 358 21.51 45.73 -4.32
CA GLY A 358 22.20 46.86 -4.96
C GLY A 358 23.64 47.06 -4.50
N GLY A 359 24.08 46.42 -3.42
CA GLY A 359 25.45 46.47 -2.91
C GLY A 359 26.46 45.72 -3.79
N SER A 360 27.75 45.81 -3.47
CA SER A 360 28.79 44.99 -4.10
C SER A 360 29.94 44.76 -3.15
N TRP A 361 30.52 43.57 -3.18
CA TRP A 361 31.67 43.21 -2.34
C TRP A 361 32.53 42.15 -3.04
N ALA A 362 33.81 42.11 -2.68
CA ALA A 362 34.74 41.06 -3.10
C ALA A 362 35.62 40.70 -1.90
N ALA A 363 35.47 39.48 -1.38
CA ALA A 363 36.12 38.97 -0.18
C ALA A 363 35.95 37.44 -0.11
N ASP A 364 36.86 36.78 0.57
CA ASP A 364 36.79 35.38 1.00
C ASP A 364 35.64 35.18 2.05
N ILE A 365 34.83 34.12 1.92
CA ILE A 365 33.81 33.71 2.90
C ILE A 365 34.30 32.51 3.72
N ASN A 366 34.93 32.77 4.87
CA ASN A 366 35.35 31.70 5.81
C ASN A 366 34.22 30.69 6.14
N ALA A 367 34.63 29.43 6.35
CA ALA A 367 33.85 28.32 6.88
C ALA A 367 32.76 28.68 7.90
N PRO A 368 31.52 28.20 7.73
CA PRO A 368 31.02 27.48 6.55
C PRO A 368 30.83 28.42 5.35
N GLU A 369 31.41 28.10 4.20
CA GLU A 369 31.44 28.96 3.01
C GLU A 369 30.07 29.00 2.30
N TRP A 370 29.20 29.96 2.66
CA TRP A 370 27.89 30.13 2.00
C TRP A 370 27.37 31.56 1.92
N VAL A 371 26.50 31.77 0.92
CA VAL A 371 25.67 32.95 0.71
C VAL A 371 24.21 32.54 0.51
N ALA A 372 23.28 33.40 0.89
CA ALA A 372 21.88 33.32 0.51
C ALA A 372 21.45 34.65 -0.13
N VAL A 373 20.72 34.56 -1.24
CA VAL A 373 20.04 35.71 -1.85
C VAL A 373 18.55 35.56 -1.58
N ALA A 374 17.97 36.57 -0.96
CA ALA A 374 16.67 36.51 -0.30
C ALA A 374 15.74 37.60 -0.83
N ASP A 375 14.48 37.26 -1.07
CA ASP A 375 13.39 38.20 -1.37
C ASP A 375 12.48 38.30 -0.13
N PRO A 376 12.56 39.38 0.66
CA PRO A 376 11.70 39.56 1.85
C PRO A 376 10.23 39.86 1.54
N GLY A 377 9.87 40.12 0.28
CA GLY A 377 8.51 40.32 -0.19
C GLY A 377 7.78 39.00 -0.45
N LEU A 378 8.48 37.99 -0.98
CA LEU A 378 8.00 36.61 -1.04
C LEU A 378 8.19 35.89 0.30
N GLY A 379 9.30 36.12 0.99
CA GLY A 379 9.68 35.45 2.22
C GLY A 379 10.64 34.27 2.03
N HIS A 380 11.08 34.00 0.80
CA HIS A 380 11.96 32.89 0.44
C HIS A 380 13.42 33.32 0.18
N SER A 381 14.35 32.36 0.18
CA SER A 381 15.76 32.55 -0.19
C SER A 381 16.28 31.45 -1.11
N LEU A 382 17.15 31.80 -2.07
CA LEU A 382 18.05 30.87 -2.75
C LEU A 382 19.40 30.85 -2.03
N PHE A 383 19.81 29.69 -1.49
CA PHE A 383 21.15 29.50 -0.93
C PHE A 383 22.13 28.94 -1.96
N LEU A 384 23.41 29.28 -1.77
CA LEU A 384 24.56 28.75 -2.49
C LEU A 384 25.69 28.52 -1.47
N ALA A 385 26.25 27.32 -1.45
CA ALA A 385 27.33 26.94 -0.55
C ALA A 385 28.46 26.23 -1.30
N HIS A 386 29.70 26.49 -0.90
CA HIS A 386 30.85 25.65 -1.23
C HIS A 386 31.12 24.74 -0.01
N MET A 387 31.38 23.47 -0.27
CA MET A 387 31.50 22.44 0.77
C MET A 387 32.96 22.04 1.01
N ASP A 388 33.86 22.42 0.11
CA ASP A 388 35.31 22.18 0.15
C ASP A 388 36.05 23.53 0.36
N ASP A 389 35.71 24.20 1.47
CA ASP A 389 36.20 25.50 1.98
C ASP A 389 37.64 25.87 1.51
N ASP A 390 37.80 26.97 0.76
CA ASP A 390 39.11 27.41 0.27
C ASP A 390 39.65 28.73 0.87
N SER A 391 40.12 29.67 0.06
CA SER A 391 40.59 31.03 0.46
C SER A 391 40.69 31.97 -0.74
N ALA A 392 39.99 31.65 -1.82
CA ALA A 392 39.85 32.49 -2.98
C ALA A 392 38.94 33.69 -2.67
N VAL A 393 39.07 34.75 -3.46
CA VAL A 393 38.20 35.92 -3.31
C VAL A 393 36.89 35.64 -4.01
N ASP A 394 35.81 35.50 -3.27
CA ASP A 394 34.45 35.49 -3.80
C ASP A 394 34.00 36.91 -4.15
N SER A 395 32.93 37.03 -4.94
CA SER A 395 32.32 38.35 -5.17
C SER A 395 30.82 38.31 -5.44
N TYR A 396 30.17 39.40 -5.02
CA TYR A 396 28.79 39.73 -5.36
C TYR A 396 28.73 41.11 -6.01
N ARG A 397 27.89 41.25 -7.05
CA ARG A 397 27.39 42.53 -7.57
C ARG A 397 26.03 42.34 -8.27
N PRO A 398 25.17 43.35 -8.38
CA PRO A 398 24.18 43.41 -9.44
C PRO A 398 24.86 43.67 -10.79
N LEU A 399 24.20 43.31 -11.89
CA LEU A 399 24.57 43.73 -13.24
C LEU A 399 23.38 44.41 -13.93
N ASP A 400 23.61 45.61 -14.46
CA ASP A 400 22.68 46.47 -15.20
C ASP A 400 21.32 46.78 -14.49
N GLY A 401 21.18 46.39 -13.22
CA GLY A 401 19.91 46.42 -12.49
C GLY A 401 18.93 45.31 -12.88
N LEU A 402 19.39 44.28 -13.61
CA LEU A 402 18.55 43.24 -14.22
C LEU A 402 18.82 41.81 -13.73
N MET A 403 19.97 41.57 -13.10
CA MET A 403 20.31 40.27 -12.49
C MET A 403 21.37 40.44 -11.40
N THR A 404 21.45 39.48 -10.49
CA THR A 404 22.57 39.31 -9.58
C THR A 404 23.73 38.60 -10.28
N VAL A 405 24.96 38.84 -9.84
CA VAL A 405 26.16 38.08 -10.19
C VAL A 405 26.90 37.75 -8.89
N PHE A 406 26.64 36.55 -8.36
CA PHE A 406 27.43 35.97 -7.29
C PHE A 406 28.43 34.95 -7.86
N GLY A 407 29.64 34.88 -7.32
CA GLY A 407 30.59 33.83 -7.69
C GLY A 407 31.57 33.42 -6.61
N PHE A 408 31.64 32.12 -6.35
CA PHE A 408 32.73 31.49 -5.58
C PHE A 408 34.05 31.53 -6.38
N GLY A 409 35.14 31.87 -5.68
CA GLY A 409 36.48 32.02 -6.23
C GLY A 409 36.54 32.89 -7.50
N ARG A 410 35.95 34.08 -7.44
CA ARG A 410 35.89 35.04 -8.53
C ARG A 410 36.19 36.47 -8.06
N ASN A 411 37.21 37.08 -8.67
CA ASN A 411 37.47 38.51 -8.55
C ASN A 411 37.37 39.21 -9.92
N GLY A 412 36.29 39.97 -10.13
CA GLY A 412 36.02 40.63 -11.42
C GLY A 412 35.83 39.62 -12.55
N ASN A 413 36.72 39.63 -13.54
CA ASN A 413 36.74 38.64 -14.64
C ASN A 413 37.86 37.59 -14.46
N SER A 414 38.45 37.48 -13.26
CA SER A 414 39.42 36.43 -12.89
C SER A 414 38.74 35.26 -12.20
N ALA A 415 38.90 34.07 -12.76
CA ALA A 415 38.60 32.79 -12.14
C ALA A 415 39.77 32.38 -11.24
N LEU A 416 39.49 31.98 -10.00
CA LEU A 416 40.49 31.76 -8.96
C LEU A 416 40.53 30.32 -8.45
N MET A 417 39.40 29.59 -8.43
CA MET A 417 39.36 28.19 -7.98
C MET A 417 40.24 27.29 -8.86
N ARG A 418 40.84 26.27 -8.23
CA ARG A 418 41.80 25.35 -8.84
C ARG A 418 41.65 23.96 -8.25
N GLY A 419 41.83 22.94 -9.09
CA GLY A 419 41.76 21.55 -8.65
C GLY A 419 40.36 20.94 -8.81
N ALA A 420 40.29 19.67 -8.42
CA ALA A 420 39.08 18.85 -8.41
C ALA A 420 39.36 17.62 -7.53
N PRO A 421 38.36 17.09 -6.79
CA PRO A 421 36.99 17.58 -6.72
C PRO A 421 36.85 18.86 -5.87
N ASN A 422 35.91 19.72 -6.29
CA ASN A 422 35.28 20.74 -5.43
C ASN A 422 33.76 20.53 -5.49
N THR A 423 33.08 20.77 -4.38
CA THR A 423 31.68 20.40 -4.16
C THR A 423 30.86 21.62 -3.72
N PHE A 424 29.70 21.80 -4.33
CA PHE A 424 28.80 22.94 -4.08
C PHE A 424 27.39 22.43 -3.77
N ALA A 425 26.60 23.24 -3.08
CA ALA A 425 25.18 22.98 -2.85
C ALA A 425 24.34 24.24 -3.13
N MET A 426 23.11 24.04 -3.61
CA MET A 426 22.13 25.10 -3.82
C MET A 426 20.71 24.62 -3.50
N GLY A 427 19.82 25.52 -3.13
CA GLY A 427 18.40 25.18 -2.92
C GLY A 427 17.57 26.40 -2.54
N LEU A 428 16.25 26.29 -2.72
CA LEU A 428 15.27 27.27 -2.27
C LEU A 428 14.85 26.96 -0.83
N LEU A 429 14.53 28.00 -0.06
CA LEU A 429 14.14 27.93 1.35
C LEU A 429 12.94 28.84 1.60
N ASP A 430 11.86 28.33 2.19
CA ASP A 430 10.75 29.13 2.77
C ASP A 430 11.20 29.85 4.06
N THR A 431 12.20 30.73 3.93
CA THR A 431 12.59 31.68 4.96
C THR A 431 13.55 32.76 4.44
N VAL A 432 13.49 33.96 5.01
CA VAL A 432 14.56 34.98 4.98
C VAL A 432 15.19 35.21 6.36
N ASN A 433 14.85 34.40 7.37
CA ASN A 433 15.42 34.55 8.71
C ASN A 433 16.81 33.90 8.78
N PHE A 434 17.86 34.71 8.95
CA PHE A 434 19.25 34.24 9.00
C PHE A 434 19.50 33.02 9.88
N ALA A 435 18.86 32.91 11.07
CA ALA A 435 19.07 31.76 11.94
C ALA A 435 18.46 30.47 11.35
N THR A 436 17.27 30.56 10.77
CA THR A 436 16.59 29.45 10.07
C THR A 436 17.34 29.08 8.79
N THR A 437 17.74 30.10 7.98
CA THR A 437 18.58 29.93 6.79
C THR A 437 19.88 29.20 7.12
N ALA A 438 20.62 29.66 8.12
CA ALA A 438 21.89 29.04 8.54
C ALA A 438 21.70 27.59 9.00
N GLN A 439 20.63 27.31 9.75
CA GLN A 439 20.30 25.96 10.21
C GLN A 439 19.94 25.02 9.03
N GLN A 440 19.11 25.48 8.10
CA GLN A 440 18.72 24.68 6.93
C GLN A 440 19.91 24.41 6.00
N ILE A 441 20.74 25.43 5.73
CA ILE A 441 21.97 25.25 4.92
C ILE A 441 22.90 24.25 5.60
N ALA A 442 23.12 24.35 6.92
CA ALA A 442 23.91 23.36 7.67
C ALA A 442 23.30 21.95 7.62
N ALA A 443 21.97 21.83 7.63
CA ALA A 443 21.27 20.54 7.52
C ALA A 443 21.39 19.90 6.11
N HIS A 444 21.59 20.68 5.05
CA HIS A 444 21.86 20.19 3.69
C HIS A 444 23.35 19.94 3.40
N THR A 445 24.26 20.74 3.97
CA THR A 445 25.70 20.68 3.66
C THR A 445 26.53 19.83 4.62
N GLN A 446 26.20 19.76 5.90
CA GLN A 446 27.02 18.99 6.86
C GLN A 446 26.68 17.48 6.78
N PRO A 447 27.67 16.58 6.68
CA PRO A 447 27.43 15.17 6.48
C PRO A 447 26.66 14.53 7.65
N LEU A 448 25.73 13.63 7.31
CA LEU A 448 25.13 12.70 8.25
C LEU A 448 26.08 11.53 8.53
N SER A 449 26.09 11.02 9.75
CA SER A 449 26.88 9.84 10.10
C SER A 449 26.03 8.58 9.93
N ALA A 450 26.18 7.91 8.78
CA ALA A 450 25.47 6.67 8.46
C ALA A 450 26.36 5.43 8.67
N SER A 451 25.76 4.33 9.13
CA SER A 451 26.45 3.05 9.36
C SER A 451 25.58 1.85 8.94
N VAL A 452 26.17 0.90 8.22
CA VAL A 452 25.56 -0.40 7.89
C VAL A 452 26.11 -1.46 8.86
N GLY A 453 25.22 -2.22 9.50
CA GLY A 453 25.57 -3.30 10.43
C GLY A 453 25.85 -4.64 9.74
N SER A 454 25.79 -5.73 10.52
CA SER A 454 25.97 -7.09 10.00
C SER A 454 24.72 -7.61 9.29
N GLY A 455 24.90 -8.45 8.27
CA GLY A 455 23.80 -9.15 7.62
C GLY A 455 23.09 -10.11 8.58
N GLU A 456 21.78 -10.11 8.55
CA GLU A 456 20.91 -11.00 9.33
C GLU A 456 20.11 -11.90 8.39
N ARG A 457 20.03 -13.20 8.71
CA ARG A 457 19.09 -14.13 8.07
C ARG A 457 17.83 -14.22 8.92
N LEU A 458 16.69 -13.98 8.31
CA LEU A 458 15.40 -14.17 8.96
C LEU A 458 14.97 -15.64 8.82
N SER A 459 14.34 -16.16 9.87
CA SER A 459 13.66 -17.46 9.83
C SER A 459 12.30 -17.28 9.14
N ALA A 460 11.98 -18.15 8.18
CA ALA A 460 10.60 -18.31 7.73
C ALA A 460 9.68 -18.62 8.94
N GLY A 461 8.41 -18.23 8.84
CA GLY A 461 7.45 -18.31 9.95
C GLY A 461 7.30 -19.72 10.51
N ASN A 462 7.22 -19.86 11.83
CA ASN A 462 6.98 -21.17 12.44
C ASN A 462 5.51 -21.56 12.23
N VAL A 463 5.28 -22.54 11.37
CA VAL A 463 3.96 -23.16 11.24
C VAL A 463 3.63 -23.98 12.49
N THR A 464 2.48 -23.71 13.10
CA THR A 464 1.95 -24.47 14.24
C THR A 464 0.69 -25.22 13.82
N TRP A 465 0.79 -26.53 13.61
CA TRP A 465 -0.38 -27.33 13.23
C TRP A 465 -1.27 -27.68 14.43
N ARG A 466 -2.55 -27.29 14.41
CA ARG A 466 -3.54 -27.69 15.45
C ARG A 466 -4.58 -28.65 14.91
N ALA A 467 -4.65 -29.85 15.49
CA ALA A 467 -5.65 -30.83 15.13
C ALA A 467 -7.04 -30.47 15.67
N GLN A 468 -8.00 -30.28 14.77
CA GLN A 468 -9.40 -30.04 15.06
C GLN A 468 -10.23 -31.31 14.82
N THR A 469 -11.29 -31.51 15.61
CA THR A 469 -12.21 -32.65 15.43
C THR A 469 -13.48 -32.18 14.75
N LEU A 470 -13.66 -32.63 13.51
CA LEU A 470 -14.78 -32.26 12.65
C LEU A 470 -16.05 -33.01 13.04
N SER A 471 -15.96 -34.28 13.45
CA SER A 471 -17.09 -35.01 14.03
C SER A 471 -16.66 -36.05 15.07
N ASN A 472 -17.53 -36.24 16.07
CA ASN A 472 -17.44 -37.33 17.05
C ASN A 472 -18.10 -38.64 16.56
N ALA A 473 -18.57 -38.69 15.31
CA ALA A 473 -19.17 -39.88 14.72
C ALA A 473 -18.13 -41.00 14.52
N GLY A 474 -18.40 -42.16 15.12
CA GLY A 474 -17.50 -43.31 15.08
C GLY A 474 -17.40 -44.02 13.72
N GLY A 475 -16.32 -44.78 13.55
CA GLY A 475 -15.93 -45.54 12.34
C GLY A 475 -14.51 -45.19 11.90
N SER A 476 -13.92 -45.99 11.00
CA SER A 476 -12.67 -45.64 10.32
C SER A 476 -13.00 -44.82 9.06
N PRO A 477 -12.69 -43.51 8.99
CA PRO A 477 -12.72 -42.78 7.72
C PRO A 477 -11.55 -43.24 6.83
N ASP A 478 -11.77 -43.22 5.53
CA ASP A 478 -10.91 -43.84 4.52
C ASP A 478 -10.53 -42.80 3.45
N ARG A 479 -11.26 -42.71 2.32
CA ARG A 479 -11.14 -41.60 1.37
C ARG A 479 -11.86 -40.35 1.86
N ASN A 480 -11.36 -39.18 1.48
CA ASN A 480 -11.99 -37.89 1.74
C ASN A 480 -11.74 -36.85 0.64
N ARG A 481 -12.60 -35.83 0.59
CA ARG A 481 -12.46 -34.62 -0.23
C ARG A 481 -13.00 -33.40 0.49
N LEU A 482 -12.45 -32.24 0.15
CA LEU A 482 -13.00 -30.92 0.45
C LEU A 482 -13.76 -30.40 -0.78
N ALA A 483 -14.99 -29.94 -0.60
CA ALA A 483 -15.83 -29.33 -1.64
C ALA A 483 -16.96 -28.53 -0.99
N ASP A 484 -17.51 -27.52 -1.68
CA ASP A 484 -18.69 -26.79 -1.21
C ASP A 484 -19.97 -27.56 -1.59
N MET A 485 -20.46 -28.42 -0.69
CA MET A 485 -21.57 -29.33 -0.98
C MET A 485 -22.94 -28.64 -0.94
N ASN A 486 -22.99 -27.38 -0.51
CA ASN A 486 -24.23 -26.62 -0.30
C ASN A 486 -24.22 -25.19 -0.93
N GLY A 487 -23.16 -24.87 -1.67
CA GLY A 487 -22.95 -23.62 -2.42
C GLY A 487 -22.71 -22.38 -1.54
N ASP A 488 -22.48 -22.52 -0.23
CA ASP A 488 -22.32 -21.38 0.70
C ASP A 488 -20.87 -20.89 0.84
N GLY A 489 -20.00 -21.39 -0.06
CA GLY A 489 -18.61 -21.03 -0.27
C GLY A 489 -17.65 -21.59 0.76
N ARG A 490 -18.10 -22.39 1.74
CA ARG A 490 -17.21 -23.02 2.72
C ARG A 490 -16.87 -24.43 2.27
N LEU A 491 -15.63 -24.87 2.53
CA LEU A 491 -15.23 -26.22 2.23
C LEU A 491 -15.84 -27.18 3.25
N ASP A 492 -16.90 -27.86 2.82
CA ASP A 492 -17.47 -29.02 3.49
C ASP A 492 -16.58 -30.26 3.21
N ALA A 493 -16.74 -31.32 4.00
CA ALA A 493 -15.92 -32.54 3.88
C ALA A 493 -16.76 -33.75 3.49
N VAL A 494 -16.47 -34.38 2.36
CA VAL A 494 -17.04 -35.68 1.96
C VAL A 494 -16.11 -36.80 2.42
N VAL A 495 -16.66 -37.83 3.07
CA VAL A 495 -15.88 -38.93 3.68
C VAL A 495 -16.52 -40.29 3.42
N GLY A 496 -15.75 -41.19 2.83
CA GLY A 496 -16.04 -42.62 2.75
C GLY A 496 -15.45 -43.35 3.96
N TYR A 497 -16.13 -44.39 4.44
CA TYR A 497 -15.70 -45.18 5.59
C TYR A 497 -15.27 -46.60 5.21
N GLU A 498 -14.18 -47.06 5.83
CA GLU A 498 -13.58 -48.38 5.64
C GLU A 498 -14.61 -49.50 5.84
N ALA A 499 -14.97 -50.19 4.76
CA ALA A 499 -16.00 -51.22 4.79
C ALA A 499 -15.74 -52.38 3.82
N ILE A 500 -14.52 -52.91 3.84
CA ILE A 500 -14.09 -54.06 3.01
C ILE A 500 -15.15 -55.16 3.00
N ASN A 501 -15.67 -55.49 1.81
CA ASN A 501 -16.67 -56.55 1.55
C ASN A 501 -18.04 -56.41 2.25
N LYS A 502 -18.38 -55.27 2.85
CA LYS A 502 -19.62 -55.05 3.60
C LYS A 502 -20.18 -53.64 3.32
N ALA A 503 -21.45 -53.43 3.66
CA ALA A 503 -22.04 -52.10 3.57
C ALA A 503 -21.32 -51.11 4.52
N GLY A 504 -21.00 -49.93 4.00
CA GLY A 504 -20.29 -48.85 4.68
C GLY A 504 -21.03 -47.52 4.59
N LYS A 505 -20.58 -46.57 5.40
CA LYS A 505 -21.14 -45.21 5.43
C LYS A 505 -20.43 -44.33 4.40
N LEU A 506 -21.20 -43.63 3.59
CA LEU A 506 -20.77 -42.47 2.83
C LEU A 506 -21.52 -41.26 3.39
N ALA A 507 -20.79 -40.24 3.84
CA ALA A 507 -21.38 -39.05 4.44
C ALA A 507 -20.60 -37.81 4.01
N TRP A 508 -21.25 -36.65 4.07
CA TRP A 508 -20.57 -35.37 4.09
C TRP A 508 -20.85 -34.64 5.41
N TYR A 509 -20.00 -33.66 5.72
CA TYR A 509 -20.06 -32.89 6.95
C TYR A 509 -20.13 -31.42 6.62
N GLN A 510 -21.21 -30.76 7.04
CA GLN A 510 -21.43 -29.35 6.79
C GLN A 510 -20.65 -28.49 7.79
N GLN A 511 -19.80 -27.62 7.26
CA GLN A 511 -18.98 -26.71 8.05
C GLN A 511 -19.86 -25.67 8.77
N PRO A 512 -19.78 -25.52 10.10
CA PRO A 512 -20.50 -24.51 10.86
C PRO A 512 -19.84 -23.12 10.73
N SER A 513 -20.57 -22.06 11.08
CA SER A 513 -20.04 -20.67 11.00
C SER A 513 -18.87 -20.38 11.96
N ASN A 514 -18.71 -21.17 13.03
CA ASN A 514 -17.45 -21.27 13.76
C ASN A 514 -16.79 -22.59 13.37
N VAL A 515 -15.88 -22.52 12.39
CA VAL A 515 -15.14 -23.64 11.78
C VAL A 515 -14.48 -24.62 12.76
N THR A 516 -14.11 -24.16 13.97
CA THR A 516 -13.50 -24.98 15.03
C THR A 516 -14.53 -25.80 15.84
N GLY A 517 -15.83 -25.57 15.62
CA GLY A 517 -16.91 -26.36 16.19
C GLY A 517 -17.06 -27.73 15.52
N LEU A 518 -17.99 -28.54 16.03
CA LEU A 518 -18.37 -29.80 15.38
C LEU A 518 -19.21 -29.53 14.13
N TRP A 519 -18.89 -30.21 13.04
CA TRP A 519 -19.57 -30.10 11.76
C TRP A 519 -20.81 -31.02 11.74
N THR A 520 -21.85 -30.61 11.00
CA THR A 520 -23.11 -31.37 10.97
C THR A 520 -22.97 -32.55 10.01
N GLU A 521 -23.21 -33.78 10.47
CA GLU A 521 -23.19 -34.97 9.61
C GLU A 521 -24.47 -35.08 8.75
N ILE A 522 -24.30 -35.24 7.44
CA ILE A 522 -25.35 -35.63 6.51
C ILE A 522 -24.92 -36.95 5.83
N VAL A 523 -25.64 -38.04 6.09
CA VAL A 523 -25.34 -39.34 5.49
C VAL A 523 -25.93 -39.42 4.09
N ILE A 524 -25.07 -39.66 3.10
CA ILE A 524 -25.45 -39.86 1.68
C ILE A 524 -25.96 -41.29 1.49
N ALA A 525 -25.24 -42.28 2.04
CA ALA A 525 -25.61 -43.69 1.94
C ALA A 525 -25.06 -44.54 3.09
N ASN A 526 -25.74 -45.66 3.37
CA ASN A 526 -25.28 -46.72 4.28
C ASN A 526 -25.22 -48.10 3.61
N ASP A 527 -25.48 -48.19 2.29
CA ASP A 527 -25.60 -49.45 1.54
C ASP A 527 -24.54 -49.62 0.44
N VAL A 528 -23.58 -48.69 0.34
CA VAL A 528 -22.42 -48.80 -0.56
C VAL A 528 -21.44 -49.81 0.03
N ILE A 529 -21.04 -50.82 -0.75
CA ILE A 529 -20.12 -51.85 -0.28
C ILE A 529 -18.69 -51.31 -0.35
N GLY A 530 -18.07 -51.01 0.80
CA GLY A 530 -16.71 -50.47 0.86
C GLY A 530 -16.53 -49.16 0.06
N PRO A 531 -17.06 -48.01 0.52
CA PRO A 531 -16.88 -46.70 -0.12
C PRO A 531 -15.45 -46.17 0.06
N MET A 532 -14.48 -46.86 -0.51
CA MET A 532 -13.02 -46.69 -0.32
C MET A 532 -12.32 -46.20 -1.60
N SER A 533 -13.10 -45.55 -2.47
CA SER A 533 -12.69 -44.97 -3.75
C SER A 533 -13.71 -43.89 -4.08
N LEU A 534 -13.40 -42.61 -3.82
CA LEU A 534 -14.34 -41.50 -4.06
C LEU A 534 -13.66 -40.24 -4.60
N ASP A 535 -14.43 -39.44 -5.33
CA ASP A 535 -14.10 -38.08 -5.73
C ASP A 535 -15.38 -37.22 -5.82
N VAL A 536 -15.22 -35.90 -5.91
CA VAL A 536 -16.33 -34.93 -5.82
C VAL A 536 -16.20 -33.85 -6.89
N LYS A 537 -17.27 -33.65 -7.69
CA LYS A 537 -17.34 -32.63 -8.76
C LYS A 537 -18.77 -32.51 -9.29
N ASP A 538 -19.08 -31.41 -9.96
CA ASP A 538 -20.25 -31.33 -10.87
C ASP A 538 -20.10 -32.39 -11.98
N MET A 539 -21.13 -33.22 -12.19
CA MET A 539 -21.15 -34.33 -13.15
C MET A 539 -22.20 -34.20 -14.26
N ASP A 540 -23.19 -33.30 -14.14
CA ASP A 540 -24.24 -33.11 -15.15
C ASP A 540 -24.34 -31.66 -15.70
N GLY A 541 -23.66 -30.70 -15.07
CA GLY A 541 -23.49 -29.32 -15.50
C GLY A 541 -24.48 -28.31 -14.89
N ASP A 542 -25.23 -28.67 -13.84
CA ASP A 542 -26.18 -27.75 -13.18
C ASP A 542 -25.52 -26.73 -12.23
N GLY A 543 -24.28 -27.00 -11.81
CA GLY A 543 -23.48 -26.18 -10.91
C GLY A 543 -23.44 -26.63 -9.45
N ASP A 544 -24.11 -27.72 -9.06
CA ASP A 544 -23.92 -28.35 -7.75
C ASP A 544 -22.83 -29.47 -7.73
N MET A 545 -22.42 -29.87 -6.53
CA MET A 545 -21.32 -30.83 -6.34
C MET A 545 -21.87 -32.24 -6.08
N ASP A 546 -21.56 -33.16 -6.99
CA ASP A 546 -21.90 -34.57 -6.90
C ASP A 546 -20.79 -35.43 -6.29
N VAL A 547 -21.17 -36.62 -5.80
CA VAL A 547 -20.22 -37.58 -5.23
C VAL A 547 -20.18 -38.86 -6.08
N VAL A 548 -19.03 -39.12 -6.70
CA VAL A 548 -18.75 -40.42 -7.36
C VAL A 548 -18.04 -41.33 -6.38
N VAL A 549 -18.50 -42.57 -6.27
CA VAL A 549 -17.91 -43.58 -5.38
C VAL A 549 -17.91 -44.97 -6.03
N GLY A 550 -16.79 -45.67 -5.91
CA GLY A 550 -16.65 -47.07 -6.32
C GLY A 550 -16.74 -48.02 -5.12
N GLU A 551 -17.23 -49.24 -5.36
CA GLU A 551 -17.39 -50.28 -4.33
C GLU A 551 -16.19 -51.23 -4.19
N HIS A 552 -15.62 -51.29 -2.99
CA HIS A 552 -14.55 -52.22 -2.61
C HIS A 552 -15.10 -53.56 -2.10
N ASN A 553 -15.37 -54.49 -3.03
CA ASN A 553 -15.99 -55.80 -2.78
C ASN A 553 -15.20 -56.99 -3.39
N LEU A 554 -14.00 -57.25 -2.85
CA LEU A 554 -13.14 -58.40 -3.17
C LEU A 554 -13.85 -59.77 -3.10
N ASN A 555 -14.89 -59.92 -2.27
CA ASN A 555 -15.67 -61.15 -2.14
C ASN A 555 -16.60 -61.40 -3.35
N LYS A 556 -17.02 -60.34 -4.05
CA LYS A 556 -17.91 -60.42 -5.23
C LYS A 556 -17.62 -59.27 -6.23
N PRO A 557 -16.41 -59.18 -6.81
CA PRO A 557 -16.01 -58.05 -7.66
C PRO A 557 -16.90 -57.91 -8.90
N ALA A 558 -17.37 -59.04 -9.47
CA ALA A 558 -18.36 -59.06 -10.55
C ALA A 558 -19.75 -58.49 -10.19
N SER A 559 -19.96 -58.03 -8.95
CA SER A 559 -21.16 -57.31 -8.49
C SER A 559 -20.86 -55.97 -7.82
N ALA A 560 -19.59 -55.56 -7.73
CA ALA A 560 -19.20 -54.21 -7.35
C ALA A 560 -19.60 -53.22 -8.44
N ARG A 561 -19.84 -51.98 -8.03
CA ARG A 561 -20.39 -50.90 -8.85
C ARG A 561 -19.52 -49.66 -8.78
N LEU A 562 -19.55 -48.89 -9.86
CA LEU A 562 -19.26 -47.45 -9.82
C LEU A 562 -20.60 -46.72 -9.70
N LEU A 563 -20.70 -45.83 -8.73
CA LEU A 563 -21.93 -45.11 -8.37
C LEU A 563 -21.70 -43.60 -8.50
N LEU A 564 -22.75 -42.90 -8.90
CA LEU A 564 -22.86 -41.45 -8.84
C LEU A 564 -24.03 -41.11 -7.91
N PHE A 565 -23.82 -40.14 -7.02
CA PHE A 565 -24.86 -39.55 -6.20
C PHE A 565 -25.07 -38.09 -6.63
N GLU A 566 -26.11 -37.87 -7.44
CA GLU A 566 -26.63 -36.61 -7.97
C GLU A 566 -27.26 -35.77 -6.82
N ASN A 567 -26.85 -34.52 -6.61
CA ASN A 567 -27.21 -33.68 -5.44
C ASN A 567 -28.52 -32.88 -5.62
N ARG A 568 -28.96 -32.64 -6.87
CA ARG A 568 -30.31 -32.21 -7.31
C ARG A 568 -30.81 -30.82 -6.94
N ASN A 569 -30.18 -30.13 -6.00
CA ASN A 569 -30.69 -28.86 -5.48
C ASN A 569 -29.62 -27.98 -4.80
N GLY A 570 -28.34 -28.35 -4.89
CA GLY A 570 -27.23 -27.62 -4.30
C GLY A 570 -27.30 -27.45 -2.80
N THR A 571 -27.88 -28.41 -2.06
CA THR A 571 -27.92 -28.37 -0.59
C THR A 571 -27.29 -29.57 0.13
N GLY A 572 -26.84 -30.58 -0.63
CA GLY A 572 -26.30 -31.85 -0.11
C GLY A 572 -27.35 -32.72 0.60
N ARG A 573 -28.64 -32.41 0.49
CA ARG A 573 -29.71 -33.03 1.31
C ARG A 573 -30.68 -33.93 0.51
N SER A 574 -30.52 -34.06 -0.80
CA SER A 574 -31.50 -34.75 -1.68
C SER A 574 -30.87 -35.59 -2.80
N TRP A 575 -30.22 -36.70 -2.42
CA TRP A 575 -29.43 -37.53 -3.33
C TRP A 575 -30.24 -38.43 -4.28
N THR A 576 -29.82 -38.51 -5.55
CA THR A 576 -30.23 -39.55 -6.50
C THR A 576 -29.06 -40.44 -6.90
N ARG A 577 -29.20 -41.75 -6.69
CA ARG A 577 -28.12 -42.71 -6.99
C ARG A 577 -28.25 -43.33 -8.37
N HIS A 578 -27.27 -43.07 -9.22
CA HIS A 578 -27.04 -43.77 -10.49
C HIS A 578 -26.02 -44.91 -10.32
N VAL A 579 -26.05 -45.86 -11.25
CA VAL A 579 -25.03 -46.91 -11.38
C VAL A 579 -24.33 -46.68 -12.71
N LEU A 580 -23.13 -46.10 -12.66
CA LEU A 580 -22.33 -45.81 -13.87
C LEU A 580 -21.75 -47.09 -14.47
N ALA A 581 -21.33 -48.04 -13.62
CA ALA A 581 -20.79 -49.32 -14.05
C ALA A 581 -21.10 -50.44 -13.04
N THR A 582 -20.94 -51.69 -13.47
CA THR A 582 -20.99 -52.88 -12.61
C THR A 582 -20.05 -53.95 -13.16
N GLY A 583 -19.37 -54.69 -12.29
CA GLY A 583 -18.55 -55.85 -12.66
C GLY A 583 -17.06 -55.73 -12.33
N HIS A 584 -16.62 -54.55 -11.91
CA HIS A 584 -15.26 -54.25 -11.47
C HIS A 584 -15.30 -53.72 -10.03
N GLU A 585 -14.20 -53.90 -9.30
CA GLU A 585 -14.06 -53.49 -7.90
C GLU A 585 -13.17 -52.24 -7.83
N HIS A 586 -13.43 -51.36 -6.87
CA HIS A 586 -12.85 -50.03 -6.84
C HIS A 586 -12.22 -49.71 -5.48
N HIS A 587 -10.93 -49.32 -5.48
CA HIS A 587 -10.16 -48.93 -4.30
C HIS A 587 -9.15 -47.84 -4.68
N ASP A 588 -8.95 -46.83 -3.84
CA ASP A 588 -8.08 -45.63 -4.05
C ASP A 588 -8.37 -44.74 -5.27
N GLY A 589 -8.96 -45.29 -6.33
CA GLY A 589 -8.69 -44.84 -7.68
C GLY A 589 -9.67 -43.89 -8.33
N ALA A 590 -10.86 -43.67 -7.77
CA ALA A 590 -11.86 -42.78 -8.36
C ALA A 590 -11.28 -41.36 -8.47
N GLN A 591 -11.16 -40.87 -9.71
CA GLN A 591 -10.75 -39.49 -10.01
C GLN A 591 -11.59 -38.93 -11.16
N LEU A 592 -12.02 -37.67 -11.03
CA LEU A 592 -12.89 -36.97 -11.97
C LEU A 592 -12.12 -35.94 -12.80
N VAL A 593 -12.03 -36.20 -14.10
CA VAL A 593 -11.25 -35.40 -15.04
C VAL A 593 -11.88 -35.45 -16.43
N ASP A 594 -12.00 -34.29 -17.07
CA ASP A 594 -12.24 -34.20 -18.51
C ASP A 594 -10.93 -34.57 -19.24
N ILE A 595 -10.76 -35.85 -19.61
CA ILE A 595 -9.49 -36.35 -20.18
C ILE A 595 -9.47 -36.27 -21.71
N ASP A 596 -10.64 -36.30 -22.38
CA ASP A 596 -10.73 -36.12 -23.83
C ASP A 596 -10.98 -34.67 -24.28
N ARG A 597 -11.31 -33.77 -23.35
CA ARG A 597 -11.61 -32.33 -23.52
C ARG A 597 -12.96 -32.05 -24.19
N ASN A 598 -13.96 -32.87 -23.90
CA ASN A 598 -15.34 -32.65 -24.37
C ASN A 598 -16.18 -31.73 -23.47
N GLY A 599 -15.70 -31.41 -22.26
CA GLY A 599 -16.35 -30.53 -21.28
C GLY A 599 -17.11 -31.29 -20.17
N ALA A 600 -17.44 -32.56 -20.38
CA ALA A 600 -17.97 -33.43 -19.32
C ALA A 600 -16.84 -34.06 -18.50
N GLN A 601 -17.17 -34.56 -17.30
CA GLN A 601 -16.20 -35.25 -16.45
C GLN A 601 -16.20 -36.77 -16.74
N ASP A 602 -15.04 -37.31 -17.08
CA ASP A 602 -14.80 -38.75 -17.15
C ASP A 602 -14.37 -39.28 -15.78
N VAL A 603 -14.58 -40.58 -15.53
CA VAL A 603 -14.13 -41.25 -14.31
C VAL A 603 -12.96 -42.19 -14.61
N ILE A 604 -11.81 -41.95 -13.99
CA ILE A 604 -10.72 -42.92 -13.90
C ILE A 604 -10.90 -43.72 -12.61
N SER A 605 -10.60 -45.03 -12.62
CA SER A 605 -10.53 -45.86 -11.41
C SER A 605 -9.55 -47.01 -11.53
N ILE A 606 -9.01 -47.43 -10.38
CA ILE A 606 -8.36 -48.73 -10.16
C ILE A 606 -9.12 -49.51 -9.07
N GLY A 607 -8.72 -50.76 -8.86
CA GLY A 607 -9.23 -51.66 -7.82
C GLY A 607 -8.08 -52.45 -7.20
N TRP A 608 -8.32 -53.13 -6.08
CA TRP A 608 -7.30 -53.97 -5.42
C TRP A 608 -7.28 -55.39 -6.01
N GLY A 609 -8.45 -55.93 -6.34
CA GLY A 609 -8.65 -57.29 -6.85
C GLY A 609 -8.24 -57.52 -8.31
N HIS A 610 -7.84 -56.48 -9.04
CA HIS A 610 -7.38 -56.55 -10.43
C HIS A 610 -6.31 -55.51 -10.76
N ASN A 611 -5.54 -55.75 -11.81
CA ASN A 611 -4.47 -54.85 -12.26
C ASN A 611 -4.94 -53.83 -13.33
N ASP A 612 -6.23 -53.81 -13.65
CA ASP A 612 -6.79 -52.99 -14.71
C ASP A 612 -6.96 -51.53 -14.27
N VAL A 613 -6.53 -50.60 -15.13
CA VAL A 613 -6.87 -49.18 -15.04
C VAL A 613 -8.11 -48.95 -15.90
N LEU A 614 -9.17 -48.47 -15.28
CA LEU A 614 -10.50 -48.35 -15.86
C LEU A 614 -10.77 -46.87 -16.15
N LEU A 615 -11.18 -46.58 -17.39
CA LEU A 615 -11.64 -45.26 -17.81
C LEU A 615 -13.10 -45.38 -18.26
N TYR A 616 -13.97 -44.60 -17.63
CA TYR A 616 -15.38 -44.47 -17.96
C TYR A 616 -15.61 -43.09 -18.55
N THR A 617 -15.58 -42.99 -19.88
CA THR A 617 -15.79 -41.71 -20.55
C THR A 617 -17.25 -41.29 -20.56
N ASN A 618 -17.50 -39.99 -20.40
CA ASN A 618 -18.83 -39.41 -20.51
C ASN A 618 -19.00 -38.73 -21.88
N PRO A 619 -19.73 -39.32 -22.84
CA PRO A 619 -19.81 -38.83 -24.23
C PRO A 619 -20.79 -37.64 -24.42
N SER A 620 -21.24 -36.99 -23.34
CA SER A 620 -22.33 -36.02 -23.35
C SER A 620 -21.91 -34.63 -23.85
N THR A 621 -21.72 -34.50 -25.16
CA THR A 621 -21.52 -33.21 -25.84
C THR A 621 -22.83 -32.42 -25.94
N LEU A 622 -23.24 -31.76 -24.85
CA LEU A 622 -24.50 -31.01 -24.75
C LEU A 622 -24.50 -29.68 -25.53
N CYS A 623 -24.62 -29.79 -26.85
CA CYS A 623 -24.88 -28.65 -27.76
C CYS A 623 -26.26 -28.75 -28.43
N GLY A 624 -27.30 -28.34 -27.69
CA GLY A 624 -28.62 -27.95 -28.24
C GLY A 624 -29.73 -29.03 -28.19
N GLY A 625 -30.75 -28.82 -27.36
CA GLY A 625 -31.84 -29.80 -27.18
C GLY A 625 -33.22 -29.32 -26.70
N GLY A 626 -33.34 -28.12 -26.09
CA GLY A 626 -34.64 -27.45 -25.88
C GLY A 626 -35.38 -27.67 -24.54
N ALA A 627 -35.70 -26.55 -23.90
CA ALA A 627 -36.84 -26.35 -22.98
C ALA A 627 -36.86 -27.02 -21.59
N ALA A 628 -35.87 -26.67 -20.73
CA ALA A 628 -36.14 -26.07 -19.41
C ALA A 628 -34.84 -25.48 -18.83
N THR A 629 -34.85 -24.23 -18.37
CA THR A 629 -33.70 -23.59 -17.69
C THR A 629 -34.02 -23.30 -16.22
N PRO A 630 -33.52 -24.10 -15.26
CA PRO A 630 -33.13 -23.58 -13.97
C PRO A 630 -31.89 -22.67 -14.12
N THR A 631 -31.58 -21.86 -13.11
CA THR A 631 -30.50 -20.88 -13.12
C THR A 631 -29.28 -21.36 -12.33
N PRO A 632 -28.08 -21.46 -12.94
CA PRO A 632 -26.86 -21.81 -12.21
C PRO A 632 -26.49 -20.78 -11.14
N ARG A 633 -25.98 -21.25 -10.01
CA ARG A 633 -25.41 -20.46 -8.91
C ARG A 633 -23.88 -20.57 -8.98
N PRO A 634 -23.11 -19.49 -8.82
CA PRO A 634 -21.67 -19.56 -9.05
C PRO A 634 -20.90 -20.08 -7.83
N THR A 635 -20.20 -21.20 -8.02
CA THR A 635 -19.19 -21.76 -7.09
C THR A 635 -17.84 -21.87 -7.79
N SER A 636 -16.83 -21.14 -7.32
CA SER A 636 -15.48 -21.15 -7.88
C SER A 636 -14.53 -21.97 -7.00
N ILE A 637 -14.07 -23.12 -7.50
CA ILE A 637 -13.00 -23.92 -6.87
C ILE A 637 -11.72 -23.80 -7.71
N PRO A 638 -10.60 -23.28 -7.18
CA PRO A 638 -9.37 -23.13 -7.94
C PRO A 638 -8.62 -24.46 -8.06
N THR A 639 -8.35 -24.92 -9.28
CA THR A 639 -7.43 -26.03 -9.56
C THR A 639 -6.17 -25.54 -10.26
N ALA A 640 -5.00 -25.80 -9.67
CA ALA A 640 -3.72 -25.25 -10.14
C ALA A 640 -2.98 -26.18 -11.11
N GLN A 641 -2.76 -25.73 -12.36
CA GLN A 641 -1.69 -26.24 -13.23
C GLN A 641 -1.16 -25.14 -14.18
N PRO A 642 0.05 -25.28 -14.77
CA PRO A 642 0.92 -24.11 -14.97
C PRO A 642 1.01 -23.57 -16.41
N THR A 643 1.26 -22.27 -16.53
CA THR A 643 1.68 -21.60 -17.77
C THR A 643 2.86 -20.66 -17.52
N ALA A 644 3.61 -20.31 -18.57
CA ALA A 644 4.92 -19.65 -18.48
C ALA A 644 4.90 -18.15 -18.82
N ARG A 645 5.83 -17.40 -18.22
CA ARG A 645 5.99 -15.93 -18.36
C ARG A 645 6.99 -15.54 -19.46
N PRO A 646 6.71 -14.45 -20.19
CA PRO A 646 7.75 -13.54 -20.68
C PRO A 646 7.56 -12.08 -20.22
N THR A 647 8.61 -11.55 -19.57
CA THR A 647 9.08 -10.13 -19.45
C THR A 647 8.39 -9.05 -20.32
N THR A 648 8.08 -7.82 -19.88
CA THR A 648 9.00 -6.75 -19.35
C THR A 648 8.25 -5.52 -18.79
N GLY A 649 8.86 -4.77 -17.86
CA GLY A 649 8.81 -3.28 -17.77
C GLY A 649 7.53 -2.57 -17.25
N PRO A 650 7.62 -1.62 -16.29
CA PRO A 650 6.47 -0.82 -15.86
C PRO A 650 6.21 0.38 -16.79
N GLN A 651 5.12 0.31 -17.54
CA GLN A 651 4.34 1.50 -17.93
C GLN A 651 3.13 1.63 -16.99
N ASN A 652 2.36 2.72 -17.11
CA ASN A 652 1.01 2.79 -16.53
C ASN A 652 0.03 1.92 -17.34
N THR A 653 0.23 0.60 -17.27
CA THR A 653 -0.59 -0.43 -17.90
C THR A 653 -1.32 -1.19 -16.81
N ALA A 654 -2.58 -0.83 -16.57
CA ALA A 654 -3.47 -1.68 -15.79
C ALA A 654 -3.77 -2.93 -16.63
N THR A 655 -3.24 -4.09 -16.21
CA THR A 655 -3.19 -5.29 -17.05
C THR A 655 -4.57 -5.96 -17.16
N PRO A 656 -5.11 -6.19 -18.37
CA PRO A 656 -6.29 -7.03 -18.54
C PRO A 656 -6.03 -8.44 -18.06
N THR A 657 -6.97 -9.00 -17.31
CA THR A 657 -7.04 -10.44 -17.08
C THR A 657 -8.33 -10.98 -17.70
N ALA A 658 -8.25 -12.12 -18.39
CA ALA A 658 -9.43 -12.84 -18.84
C ALA A 658 -10.01 -13.64 -17.66
N THR A 659 -11.27 -13.42 -17.29
CA THR A 659 -11.85 -13.93 -16.04
C THR A 659 -13.24 -14.55 -16.25
N ASP A 660 -13.50 -15.76 -15.75
CA ASP A 660 -14.84 -16.33 -15.85
C ASP A 660 -15.83 -15.57 -14.95
N LEU A 661 -16.71 -14.79 -15.58
CA LEU A 661 -17.73 -13.99 -14.90
C LEU A 661 -19.02 -14.80 -14.71
N PRO A 662 -19.61 -14.81 -13.50
CA PRO A 662 -20.82 -15.57 -13.22
C PRO A 662 -22.08 -14.95 -13.85
N PRO A 663 -23.14 -15.74 -14.06
CA PRO A 663 -24.42 -15.25 -14.59
C PRO A 663 -25.20 -14.43 -13.54
N GLY A 664 -24.89 -13.14 -13.47
CA GLY A 664 -25.69 -12.13 -12.76
C GLY A 664 -27.00 -11.78 -13.48
N PRO A 665 -27.89 -10.97 -12.85
CA PRO A 665 -29.14 -10.56 -13.45
C PRO A 665 -28.92 -9.44 -14.50
N CYS A 666 -29.62 -9.54 -15.62
CA CYS A 666 -29.38 -8.79 -16.87
C CYS A 666 -29.38 -7.25 -16.85
N ASN A 667 -29.43 -6.55 -15.70
CA ASN A 667 -29.28 -5.09 -15.65
C ASN A 667 -28.75 -4.50 -14.32
N ASP A 668 -28.55 -5.30 -13.25
CA ASP A 668 -28.18 -4.78 -11.93
C ASP A 668 -27.06 -5.60 -11.26
N THR A 669 -25.86 -5.01 -11.20
CA THR A 669 -24.80 -5.40 -10.27
C THR A 669 -24.71 -4.32 -9.21
N ALA A 670 -24.83 -4.67 -7.93
CA ALA A 670 -24.75 -3.70 -6.84
C ALA A 670 -23.43 -2.91 -6.89
N GLY A 671 -23.51 -1.58 -6.77
CA GLY A 671 -22.35 -0.69 -6.87
C GLY A 671 -21.85 -0.40 -8.30
N ASN A 672 -22.47 -0.95 -9.34
CA ASN A 672 -22.12 -0.62 -10.73
C ASN A 672 -22.61 0.79 -11.10
N ILE A 673 -21.70 1.64 -11.58
CA ILE A 673 -22.03 3.01 -12.02
C ILE A 673 -22.31 3.14 -13.53
N VAL A 674 -22.18 2.06 -14.31
CA VAL A 674 -22.52 2.00 -15.74
C VAL A 674 -23.98 1.53 -15.92
N GLY A 675 -24.81 2.35 -16.56
CA GLY A 675 -26.21 2.03 -16.85
C GLY A 675 -26.40 1.26 -18.16
N ASN A 676 -27.40 0.38 -18.21
CA ASN A 676 -27.64 -0.57 -19.31
C ASN A 676 -26.37 -1.39 -19.66
N PRO A 677 -25.77 -2.10 -18.68
CA PRO A 677 -24.46 -2.77 -18.83
C PRO A 677 -24.47 -3.90 -19.87
N SER A 678 -25.63 -4.51 -20.10
CA SER A 678 -25.88 -5.68 -20.95
C SER A 678 -26.46 -5.35 -22.32
N PHE A 679 -26.70 -4.08 -22.64
CA PHE A 679 -27.39 -3.64 -23.85
C PHE A 679 -28.81 -4.22 -24.05
N GLU A 680 -29.46 -4.75 -23.00
CA GLU A 680 -30.85 -5.22 -23.08
C GLU A 680 -31.83 -4.10 -23.46
N GLN A 681 -31.53 -2.85 -23.12
CA GLN A 681 -32.28 -1.67 -23.56
C GLN A 681 -31.70 -1.11 -24.89
N ALA A 682 -31.16 -2.00 -25.73
CA ALA A 682 -30.32 -1.68 -26.88
C ALA A 682 -29.20 -0.69 -26.50
N LEU A 683 -29.14 0.47 -27.17
CA LEU A 683 -28.14 1.51 -26.89
C LEU A 683 -28.64 2.59 -25.92
N GLU A 684 -29.69 2.36 -25.12
CA GLU A 684 -30.05 3.33 -24.07
C GLU A 684 -28.86 3.52 -23.10
N ARG A 685 -28.66 4.76 -22.62
CA ARG A 685 -27.46 5.24 -21.89
C ARG A 685 -26.13 5.18 -22.65
N TRP A 686 -26.02 4.44 -23.74
CA TRP A 686 -24.80 4.32 -24.54
C TRP A 686 -24.77 5.29 -25.72
N SER A 687 -23.66 6.01 -25.84
CA SER A 687 -23.36 6.85 -26.99
C SER A 687 -22.34 6.16 -27.88
N TRP A 688 -22.49 6.31 -29.18
CA TRP A 688 -21.53 5.81 -30.16
C TRP A 688 -21.11 6.94 -31.10
N TYR A 689 -19.97 6.77 -31.77
CA TYR A 689 -19.55 7.65 -32.85
C TYR A 689 -18.70 6.88 -33.85
N SER A 690 -18.87 7.19 -35.13
CA SER A 690 -17.97 6.81 -36.21
C SER A 690 -17.78 7.99 -37.17
N ASN A 691 -16.61 8.09 -37.79
CA ASN A 691 -16.32 8.97 -38.93
C ASN A 691 -17.01 8.52 -40.24
N GLY A 692 -18.17 7.86 -40.17
CA GLY A 692 -18.90 7.31 -41.33
C GLY A 692 -18.30 6.02 -41.89
N ARG A 693 -17.56 5.25 -41.06
CA ARG A 693 -16.87 4.01 -41.46
C ARG A 693 -17.34 2.75 -40.74
N ALA A 694 -18.09 2.89 -39.65
CA ALA A 694 -18.66 1.79 -38.88
C ALA A 694 -20.16 2.02 -38.64
N ALA A 695 -20.91 0.94 -38.46
CA ALA A 695 -22.30 0.93 -38.04
C ALA A 695 -22.45 0.15 -36.72
N ILE A 696 -23.44 0.50 -35.89
CA ILE A 696 -23.70 -0.18 -34.61
C ILE A 696 -25.10 -0.80 -34.58
N ASN A 697 -25.22 -1.97 -33.96
CA ASN A 697 -26.46 -2.70 -33.74
C ASN A 697 -26.53 -3.14 -32.27
N GLY A 698 -27.39 -2.48 -31.47
CA GLY A 698 -27.66 -2.85 -30.07
C GLY A 698 -28.64 -4.02 -29.89
N ASN A 699 -28.95 -4.78 -30.95
CA ASN A 699 -29.82 -5.97 -30.92
C ASN A 699 -29.10 -7.22 -31.47
N SER A 700 -27.77 -7.28 -31.39
CA SER A 700 -27.03 -8.51 -31.66
C SER A 700 -27.18 -9.49 -30.49
N PRO A 701 -27.11 -10.82 -30.68
CA PRO A 701 -27.07 -11.77 -29.57
C PRO A 701 -25.88 -11.51 -28.62
N GLY A 702 -26.13 -11.57 -27.31
CA GLY A 702 -25.12 -11.43 -26.27
C GLY A 702 -24.47 -12.75 -25.85
N ILE A 703 -23.70 -12.69 -24.76
CA ILE A 703 -23.21 -13.85 -24.00
C ILE A 703 -23.86 -13.91 -22.62
N HIS A 704 -24.03 -12.76 -21.96
CA HIS A 704 -24.59 -12.68 -20.62
C HIS A 704 -26.12 -12.78 -20.68
N CYS A 705 -26.73 -12.08 -21.64
CA CYS A 705 -28.17 -12.04 -21.85
C CYS A 705 -28.52 -12.11 -23.35
N ALA A 706 -29.75 -11.75 -23.73
CA ALA A 706 -30.26 -11.88 -25.08
C ALA A 706 -29.66 -10.86 -26.07
N ARG A 707 -29.07 -9.76 -25.57
CA ARG A 707 -28.53 -8.66 -26.38
C ARG A 707 -27.07 -8.33 -26.08
N ALA A 708 -26.44 -7.67 -27.05
CA ALA A 708 -25.13 -7.06 -27.00
C ALA A 708 -25.04 -5.91 -28.02
N ALA A 709 -24.10 -4.99 -27.82
CA ALA A 709 -23.72 -4.01 -28.84
C ALA A 709 -22.73 -4.64 -29.83
N ALA A 710 -23.15 -4.79 -31.08
CA ALA A 710 -22.27 -5.15 -32.19
C ALA A 710 -21.87 -3.92 -33.02
N ILE A 711 -20.61 -3.81 -33.44
CA ILE A 711 -20.09 -2.75 -34.31
C ILE A 711 -19.47 -3.38 -35.55
N GLU A 712 -20.04 -3.10 -36.73
CA GLU A 712 -19.57 -3.58 -38.04
C GLU A 712 -18.68 -2.51 -38.70
N ILE A 713 -17.47 -2.89 -39.14
CA ILE A 713 -16.46 -1.99 -39.70
C ILE A 713 -16.42 -2.09 -41.23
N SER A 714 -16.96 -1.09 -41.92
CA SER A 714 -17.05 -1.04 -43.40
C SER A 714 -15.81 -0.45 -44.09
N ALA A 715 -14.86 0.07 -43.32
CA ALA A 715 -13.45 0.32 -43.62
C ALA A 715 -12.78 0.85 -42.34
N GLN A 716 -11.45 0.86 -42.28
CA GLN A 716 -10.73 1.43 -41.13
C GLN A 716 -11.14 2.88 -40.85
N GLY A 717 -11.44 3.17 -39.58
CA GLY A 717 -11.85 4.46 -39.08
C GLY A 717 -10.69 5.29 -38.51
N THR A 718 -10.87 6.60 -38.41
CA THR A 718 -9.96 7.51 -37.68
C THR A 718 -10.52 7.94 -36.33
N ASN A 719 -11.78 7.57 -36.05
CA ASN A 719 -12.50 7.81 -34.80
C ASN A 719 -13.74 6.93 -34.82
N VAL A 720 -13.68 5.81 -34.08
CA VAL A 720 -14.74 4.81 -33.91
C VAL A 720 -14.76 4.43 -32.43
N GLN A 721 -15.90 4.62 -31.77
CA GLN A 721 -16.02 4.49 -30.32
C GLN A 721 -17.42 4.17 -29.84
N LEU A 722 -17.48 3.44 -28.73
CA LEU A 722 -18.66 3.19 -27.91
C LEU A 722 -18.36 3.69 -26.49
N TYR A 723 -19.22 4.51 -25.91
CA TYR A 723 -18.91 5.21 -24.67
C TYR A 723 -20.15 5.59 -23.86
N GLN A 724 -19.94 5.78 -22.55
CA GLN A 724 -20.94 6.34 -21.63
C GLN A 724 -20.32 7.54 -20.90
N THR A 725 -21.13 8.56 -20.60
CA THR A 725 -20.70 9.84 -20.01
C THR A 725 -21.50 10.17 -18.75
N GLY A 726 -20.89 10.90 -17.82
CA GLY A 726 -21.57 11.35 -16.60
C GLY A 726 -21.45 10.38 -15.43
N LEU A 727 -20.50 9.43 -15.47
CA LEU A 727 -20.34 8.40 -14.44
C LEU A 727 -19.79 9.05 -13.14
N PRO A 728 -20.42 8.81 -11.97
CA PRO A 728 -20.00 9.41 -10.71
C PRO A 728 -18.72 8.76 -10.15
N LEU A 729 -17.58 9.30 -10.58
CA LEU A 729 -16.26 8.97 -10.04
C LEU A 729 -15.95 9.84 -8.82
N ALA A 730 -15.55 9.23 -7.71
CA ALA A 730 -14.78 9.93 -6.68
C ALA A 730 -13.30 10.01 -7.11
N PRO A 731 -12.53 11.01 -6.63
CA PRO A 731 -11.09 11.13 -6.86
C PRO A 731 -10.25 10.28 -5.88
N ASN A 732 -9.10 9.78 -6.33
CA ASN A 732 -8.19 8.88 -5.57
C ASN A 732 -8.80 7.55 -5.11
N THR A 733 -9.95 7.17 -5.67
CA THR A 733 -10.74 5.99 -5.31
C THR A 733 -10.43 4.80 -6.22
N PRO A 734 -10.30 3.56 -5.69
CA PRO A 734 -10.11 2.36 -6.49
C PRO A 734 -11.44 1.87 -7.13
N TYR A 735 -11.37 1.48 -8.40
CA TYR A 735 -12.48 0.95 -9.19
C TYR A 735 -12.06 -0.28 -9.99
N ARG A 736 -13.02 -1.18 -10.22
CA ARG A 736 -12.92 -2.36 -11.08
C ARG A 736 -13.81 -2.20 -12.30
N LEU A 737 -13.20 -2.22 -13.49
CA LEU A 737 -13.93 -2.35 -14.76
C LEU A 737 -13.98 -3.82 -15.15
N ARG A 738 -15.17 -4.30 -15.54
CA ARG A 738 -15.38 -5.61 -16.19
C ARG A 738 -16.18 -5.43 -17.47
N PHE A 739 -15.93 -6.25 -18.48
CA PHE A 739 -16.78 -6.35 -19.67
C PHE A 739 -16.54 -7.65 -20.43
N ALA A 740 -17.54 -8.13 -21.15
CA ALA A 740 -17.36 -9.16 -22.18
C ALA A 740 -17.14 -8.51 -23.55
N ALA A 741 -16.20 -9.01 -24.34
CA ALA A 741 -15.97 -8.57 -25.72
C ALA A 741 -15.44 -9.68 -26.63
N LYS A 742 -15.54 -9.45 -27.94
CA LYS A 742 -14.86 -10.24 -28.99
C LYS A 742 -14.77 -9.49 -30.32
N SER A 743 -13.86 -9.91 -31.18
CA SER A 743 -13.65 -9.37 -32.54
C SER A 743 -13.61 -10.50 -33.56
N SER A 744 -14.38 -10.42 -34.65
CA SER A 744 -14.53 -11.49 -35.66
C SER A 744 -13.20 -11.98 -36.26
N THR A 745 -12.21 -11.11 -36.27
CA THR A 745 -10.86 -11.29 -36.85
C THR A 745 -9.77 -11.38 -35.79
N GLY A 746 -10.09 -11.09 -34.52
CA GLY A 746 -9.11 -10.97 -33.43
C GLY A 746 -8.31 -9.67 -33.45
N HIS A 747 -8.89 -8.56 -33.92
CA HIS A 747 -8.33 -7.22 -33.72
C HIS A 747 -8.83 -6.60 -32.41
N ASP A 748 -7.91 -5.90 -31.73
CA ASP A 748 -8.07 -5.49 -30.33
C ASP A 748 -8.96 -4.25 -30.14
N VAL A 749 -9.17 -3.87 -28.88
CA VAL A 749 -9.83 -2.62 -28.48
C VAL A 749 -9.04 -1.96 -27.36
N SER A 750 -8.98 -0.62 -27.31
CA SER A 750 -8.46 0.08 -26.13
C SER A 750 -9.54 0.83 -25.35
N VAL A 751 -9.38 0.88 -24.02
CA VAL A 751 -10.33 1.51 -23.10
C VAL A 751 -9.71 2.70 -22.38
N HIS A 752 -10.50 3.78 -22.27
CA HIS A 752 -10.13 4.98 -21.52
C HIS A 752 -11.26 5.41 -20.57
N LEU A 753 -10.89 5.95 -19.42
CA LEU A 753 -11.75 6.69 -18.50
C LEU A 753 -11.15 8.08 -18.30
N HIS A 754 -11.84 9.11 -18.79
CA HIS A 754 -11.28 10.47 -18.92
C HIS A 754 -12.36 11.54 -18.81
N GLN A 755 -11.97 12.81 -18.67
CA GLN A 755 -12.91 13.92 -18.62
C GLN A 755 -13.66 14.08 -19.95
N HIS A 756 -14.99 14.05 -19.90
CA HIS A 756 -15.84 14.14 -21.09
C HIS A 756 -15.65 15.48 -21.83
N ALA A 757 -15.60 16.59 -21.09
CA ALA A 757 -15.60 17.94 -21.65
C ALA A 757 -14.33 18.31 -22.46
N ASN A 758 -13.18 17.69 -22.21
CA ASN A 758 -11.93 17.98 -22.92
C ASN A 758 -11.32 16.79 -23.68
N GLY A 759 -11.73 15.55 -23.37
CA GLY A 759 -11.26 14.35 -24.07
C GLY A 759 -9.85 13.86 -23.70
N THR A 760 -9.12 14.56 -22.82
CA THR A 760 -7.67 14.37 -22.60
C THR A 760 -7.25 14.19 -21.14
N THR A 761 -8.00 14.72 -20.17
CA THR A 761 -7.67 14.53 -18.74
C THR A 761 -8.02 13.09 -18.33
N ASN A 762 -7.01 12.25 -18.14
CA ASN A 762 -7.14 10.88 -17.65
C ASN A 762 -7.74 10.83 -16.22
N TYR A 763 -8.66 9.89 -15.98
CA TYR A 763 -9.25 9.57 -14.68
C TYR A 763 -8.97 8.11 -14.22
N GLY A 764 -7.90 7.49 -14.73
CA GLY A 764 -7.34 6.23 -14.20
C GLY A 764 -7.06 5.17 -15.25
N LEU A 765 -7.93 5.03 -16.26
CA LEU A 765 -7.71 4.16 -17.43
C LEU A 765 -7.33 5.01 -18.65
N ASN A 766 -6.16 4.76 -19.26
CA ASN A 766 -5.68 5.57 -20.39
C ASN A 766 -5.15 4.74 -21.56
N GLY A 767 -6.05 4.17 -22.36
CA GLY A 767 -5.70 3.45 -23.57
C GLY A 767 -5.20 2.04 -23.27
N VAL A 768 -5.68 1.44 -22.19
CA VAL A 768 -5.43 0.03 -21.86
C VAL A 768 -5.98 -0.82 -23.00
N VAL A 769 -5.11 -1.61 -23.64
CA VAL A 769 -5.45 -2.48 -24.78
C VAL A 769 -5.93 -3.83 -24.24
N PHE A 770 -6.93 -4.41 -24.88
CA PHE A 770 -7.52 -5.70 -24.53
C PHE A 770 -7.48 -6.63 -25.74
N ASP A 771 -6.70 -7.70 -25.63
CA ASP A 771 -6.41 -8.64 -26.71
C ASP A 771 -7.66 -9.49 -27.01
N LEU A 772 -8.29 -9.25 -28.17
CA LEU A 772 -9.57 -9.89 -28.53
C LEU A 772 -9.36 -11.10 -29.44
N THR A 773 -10.17 -12.14 -29.24
CA THR A 773 -10.32 -13.29 -30.15
C THR A 773 -11.69 -13.29 -30.81
N SER A 774 -11.94 -14.27 -31.68
CA SER A 774 -13.23 -14.51 -32.33
C SER A 774 -14.27 -15.20 -31.44
N GLY A 775 -13.84 -15.77 -30.30
CA GLY A 775 -14.71 -16.21 -29.21
C GLY A 775 -14.95 -15.08 -28.20
N TRP A 776 -16.05 -15.16 -27.43
CA TRP A 776 -16.29 -14.22 -26.33
C TRP A 776 -15.23 -14.41 -25.24
N GLN A 777 -14.66 -13.30 -24.79
CA GLN A 777 -13.83 -13.22 -23.59
C GLN A 777 -14.44 -12.21 -22.62
N ASN A 778 -14.44 -12.56 -21.34
CA ASN A 778 -14.67 -11.65 -20.25
C ASN A 778 -13.33 -11.04 -19.82
N PHE A 779 -13.29 -9.74 -19.59
CA PHE A 779 -12.09 -9.00 -19.18
C PHE A 779 -12.33 -8.26 -17.87
N GLU A 780 -11.31 -8.20 -17.03
CA GLU A 780 -11.27 -7.45 -15.77
C GLU A 780 -10.01 -6.56 -15.71
N VAL A 781 -10.17 -5.36 -15.16
CA VAL A 781 -9.05 -4.46 -14.84
C VAL A 781 -9.37 -3.58 -13.63
N ASP A 782 -8.44 -3.51 -12.69
CA ASP A 782 -8.48 -2.61 -11.54
C ASP A 782 -7.63 -1.36 -11.78
N PHE A 783 -8.11 -0.21 -11.29
CA PHE A 783 -7.40 1.06 -11.39
C PHE A 783 -7.84 2.03 -10.30
N THR A 784 -6.93 2.91 -9.88
CA THR A 784 -7.27 4.03 -9.00
C THR A 784 -7.55 5.28 -9.84
N THR A 785 -8.66 5.95 -9.56
CA THR A 785 -9.02 7.23 -10.16
C THR A 785 -8.06 8.34 -9.72
N THR A 786 -7.81 9.33 -10.57
CA THR A 786 -6.92 10.45 -10.24
C THR A 786 -7.56 11.43 -9.26
N GLY A 787 -6.75 12.22 -8.54
CA GLY A 787 -7.18 13.22 -7.55
C GLY A 787 -8.10 14.36 -8.07
N ASN A 788 -8.37 14.39 -9.37
CA ASN A 788 -9.29 15.32 -10.04
C ASN A 788 -10.48 14.63 -10.73
N ALA A 789 -10.65 13.31 -10.56
CA ALA A 789 -11.80 12.59 -11.07
C ALA A 789 -13.10 13.07 -10.41
N ASN A 790 -14.17 13.14 -11.20
CA ASN A 790 -15.47 13.66 -10.83
C ASN A 790 -16.52 13.22 -11.87
N ASN A 791 -17.78 13.63 -11.68
CA ASN A 791 -18.92 13.23 -12.51
C ASN A 791 -18.83 13.69 -13.99
N ASN A 792 -17.91 14.58 -14.38
CA ASN A 792 -17.64 14.97 -15.78
C ASN A 792 -16.81 13.91 -16.53
N SER A 793 -17.13 12.63 -16.36
CA SER A 793 -16.34 11.49 -16.86
C SER A 793 -16.90 10.90 -18.16
N ARG A 794 -16.07 10.14 -18.88
CA ARG A 794 -16.43 9.28 -20.01
C ARG A 794 -15.64 7.97 -19.94
N LEU A 795 -16.34 6.84 -19.85
CA LEU A 795 -15.80 5.51 -20.15
C LEU A 795 -15.93 5.29 -21.67
N ARG A 796 -14.84 4.94 -22.36
CA ARG A 796 -14.77 4.85 -23.84
C ARG A 796 -14.00 3.61 -24.28
N PHE A 797 -14.68 2.73 -25.02
CA PHE A 797 -14.07 1.76 -25.92
C PHE A 797 -13.67 2.47 -27.22
N TRP A 798 -12.44 2.27 -27.68
CA TRP A 798 -11.81 3.00 -28.78
C TRP A 798 -11.21 2.01 -29.78
N LEU A 799 -11.81 1.93 -30.97
CA LEU A 799 -11.55 0.88 -31.97
C LEU A 799 -10.61 1.35 -33.08
N ALA A 800 -10.61 2.65 -33.41
CA ALA A 800 -9.92 3.24 -34.56
C ALA A 800 -8.41 2.93 -34.74
N PRO A 801 -7.59 2.63 -33.72
CA PRO A 801 -6.19 2.22 -33.93
C PRO A 801 -6.04 0.77 -34.42
N TYR A 802 -7.07 -0.06 -34.23
CA TYR A 802 -7.06 -1.51 -34.41
C TYR A 802 -8.02 -1.97 -35.50
N ASP A 803 -9.11 -1.23 -35.74
CA ASP A 803 -10.18 -1.65 -36.64
C ASP A 803 -9.75 -1.72 -38.13
N ALA A 804 -10.24 -2.74 -38.82
CA ALA A 804 -9.96 -3.05 -40.21
C ALA A 804 -11.24 -3.35 -41.00
N ASN A 805 -11.12 -3.28 -42.33
CA ASN A 805 -12.26 -3.47 -43.23
C ASN A 805 -12.81 -4.91 -43.19
N GLY A 806 -14.05 -5.06 -42.73
CA GLY A 806 -14.74 -6.34 -42.57
C GLY A 806 -14.78 -6.87 -41.15
N ASP A 807 -14.18 -6.17 -40.18
CA ASP A 807 -14.26 -6.54 -38.78
C ASP A 807 -15.68 -6.37 -38.22
N SER A 808 -15.99 -7.15 -37.20
CA SER A 808 -17.16 -7.00 -36.35
C SER A 808 -16.74 -7.17 -34.90
N TYR A 809 -17.04 -6.17 -34.07
CA TYR A 809 -16.78 -6.17 -32.63
C TYR A 809 -18.08 -6.39 -31.88
N TRP A 810 -18.03 -7.04 -30.72
CA TRP A 810 -19.16 -7.17 -29.80
C TRP A 810 -18.76 -6.78 -28.38
N PHE A 811 -19.69 -6.18 -27.65
CA PHE A 811 -19.56 -5.79 -26.24
C PHE A 811 -20.83 -6.16 -25.45
N ASP A 812 -20.65 -6.68 -24.23
CA ASP A 812 -21.71 -7.10 -23.29
C ASP A 812 -21.19 -7.00 -21.85
N ASN A 813 -22.07 -7.10 -20.85
CA ASN A 813 -21.78 -7.16 -19.40
C ASN A 813 -20.78 -6.10 -18.88
N VAL A 814 -20.90 -4.84 -19.33
CA VAL A 814 -19.97 -3.76 -18.94
C VAL A 814 -20.32 -3.21 -17.56
N THR A 815 -19.54 -3.56 -16.53
CA THR A 815 -19.71 -3.04 -15.17
C THR A 815 -18.50 -2.23 -14.72
N LEU A 816 -18.73 -1.16 -13.96
CA LEU A 816 -17.71 -0.35 -13.31
C LEU A 816 -18.09 -0.18 -11.85
N VAL A 817 -17.42 -0.89 -10.96
CA VAL A 817 -17.76 -1.00 -9.53
C VAL A 817 -16.66 -0.36 -8.69
N ARG A 818 -17.03 0.32 -7.60
CA ARG A 818 -16.08 0.91 -6.65
C ARG A 818 -15.59 -0.16 -5.65
N LEU A 819 -14.28 -0.24 -5.42
CA LEU A 819 -13.68 -1.34 -4.65
C LEU A 819 -13.62 -1.09 -3.14
N ASP A 820 -13.59 0.16 -2.70
CA ASP A 820 -13.58 0.56 -1.28
C ASP A 820 -14.96 0.43 -0.57
N GLN A 821 -16.02 0.05 -1.30
CA GLN A 821 -17.39 -0.07 -0.78
C GLN A 821 -18.05 -1.43 -1.06
N ASN A 822 -17.27 -2.51 -1.25
CA ASN A 822 -17.84 -3.84 -1.56
C ASN A 822 -18.36 -4.57 -0.30
N PRO A 823 -19.69 -4.78 -0.11
CA PRO A 823 -20.26 -5.25 1.14
C PRO A 823 -20.46 -6.79 1.15
N ALA A 824 -19.45 -7.53 1.61
CA ALA A 824 -19.42 -9.00 1.53
C ALA A 824 -19.82 -9.76 2.83
N THR A 825 -20.49 -9.11 3.79
CA THR A 825 -20.92 -9.71 5.07
C THR A 825 -22.36 -9.35 5.48
N ALA A 826 -23.35 -9.83 4.71
CA ALA A 826 -24.76 -9.71 5.04
C ALA A 826 -25.50 -11.06 4.96
N THR A 827 -26.15 -11.47 6.06
CA THR A 827 -26.90 -12.74 6.14
C THR A 827 -28.33 -12.58 5.59
N PRO A 828 -28.83 -13.50 4.73
CA PRO A 828 -30.20 -13.42 4.22
C PRO A 828 -31.24 -13.71 5.31
N THR A 829 -32.24 -12.84 5.40
CA THR A 829 -33.44 -12.97 6.26
C THR A 829 -34.68 -12.86 5.36
N PRO A 830 -35.74 -13.66 5.54
CA PRO A 830 -36.53 -14.14 4.40
C PRO A 830 -37.47 -13.10 3.74
N GLN A 831 -37.58 -13.21 2.41
CA GLN A 831 -38.50 -12.43 1.59
C GLN A 831 -39.97 -12.71 1.96
N PRO A 832 -40.80 -11.67 2.21
CA PRO A 832 -42.24 -11.84 2.44
C PRO A 832 -42.99 -12.41 1.22
N ALA A 833 -44.07 -13.15 1.48
CA ALA A 833 -44.91 -13.70 0.41
C ALA A 833 -45.63 -12.62 -0.40
N ALA A 834 -45.83 -12.87 -1.70
CA ALA A 834 -46.38 -11.91 -2.66
C ALA A 834 -47.80 -11.45 -2.30
N THR A 835 -48.06 -10.14 -2.42
CA THR A 835 -49.35 -9.53 -2.09
C THR A 835 -50.35 -9.70 -3.24
N ALA A 836 -51.36 -10.55 -3.06
CA ALA A 836 -52.49 -10.64 -3.98
C ALA A 836 -53.47 -9.45 -3.80
N THR A 837 -54.00 -8.93 -4.90
CA THR A 837 -55.07 -7.91 -4.92
C THR A 837 -56.47 -8.56 -4.90
N PRO A 838 -57.56 -7.83 -4.58
CA PRO A 838 -58.49 -8.30 -3.54
C PRO A 838 -59.81 -8.91 -4.05
N THR A 839 -60.42 -9.81 -3.27
CA THR A 839 -61.83 -10.23 -3.46
C THR A 839 -62.53 -10.56 -2.13
N VAL A 840 -63.57 -9.78 -1.83
CA VAL A 840 -64.81 -10.01 -1.04
C VAL A 840 -64.89 -11.10 0.06
N ALA A 841 -65.36 -10.64 1.24
CA ALA A 841 -66.10 -11.26 2.38
C ALA A 841 -66.89 -12.60 2.16
N PRO A 842 -67.30 -13.39 3.21
CA PRO A 842 -67.76 -12.88 4.53
C PRO A 842 -67.64 -13.75 5.84
N ALA A 843 -67.92 -13.07 6.97
CA ALA A 843 -68.69 -13.48 8.16
C ALA A 843 -68.34 -14.70 9.08
N ALA A 844 -67.96 -14.36 10.32
CA ALA A 844 -68.60 -14.73 11.62
C ALA A 844 -68.43 -16.12 12.31
N THR A 845 -68.34 -16.04 13.66
CA THR A 845 -68.63 -17.08 14.71
C THR A 845 -67.74 -18.34 14.75
N ASP A 846 -67.41 -18.97 15.89
CA ASP A 846 -67.90 -18.85 17.28
C ASP A 846 -66.83 -19.15 18.37
N THR A 847 -67.18 -19.07 19.66
CA THR A 847 -66.35 -19.40 20.86
C THR A 847 -66.99 -20.59 21.65
N PRO A 848 -66.56 -21.04 22.88
CA PRO A 848 -65.32 -20.90 23.68
C PRO A 848 -64.84 -22.26 24.30
N THR A 849 -64.10 -22.21 25.44
CA THR A 849 -63.87 -23.29 26.47
C THR A 849 -62.55 -24.08 26.32
N ALA A 850 -61.71 -24.34 27.35
CA ALA A 850 -61.47 -23.74 28.68
C ALA A 850 -60.10 -24.23 29.27
N ALA A 851 -59.75 -23.83 30.50
CA ALA A 851 -58.59 -24.27 31.30
C ALA A 851 -59.06 -24.98 32.61
N PRO A 852 -58.32 -25.12 33.76
CA PRO A 852 -57.17 -24.39 34.35
C PRO A 852 -55.88 -25.28 34.38
N ALA A 853 -54.89 -25.26 35.29
CA ALA A 853 -54.56 -24.63 36.60
C ALA A 853 -53.03 -24.78 36.89
N ALA A 854 -52.36 -24.11 37.86
CA ALA A 854 -52.60 -22.84 38.58
C ALA A 854 -51.34 -22.44 39.43
N THR A 855 -51.41 -21.27 40.11
CA THR A 855 -50.46 -20.67 41.11
C THR A 855 -49.21 -19.96 40.52
N ASN A 856 -48.54 -18.95 41.14
CA ASN A 856 -48.79 -18.05 42.29
C ASN A 856 -47.77 -16.85 42.26
N THR A 857 -47.96 -15.63 42.79
CA THR A 857 -49.21 -14.95 43.22
C THR A 857 -49.27 -13.41 42.95
N PRO A 858 -48.67 -12.45 43.72
CA PRO A 858 -49.45 -11.24 44.03
C PRO A 858 -48.81 -9.84 43.84
N THR A 859 -49.72 -8.85 43.87
CA THR A 859 -49.62 -7.37 43.92
C THR A 859 -50.87 -6.90 44.73
N PRO A 860 -51.28 -5.61 44.90
CA PRO A 860 -50.67 -4.28 44.63
C PRO A 860 -50.90 -3.25 45.80
N ALA A 861 -50.83 -1.93 45.47
CA ALA A 861 -51.76 -0.83 45.86
C ALA A 861 -51.18 0.42 46.61
N PRO A 862 -51.78 1.64 46.46
CA PRO A 862 -51.03 2.92 46.49
C PRO A 862 -51.76 4.13 47.19
N ALA A 863 -51.49 5.38 46.73
CA ALA A 863 -52.26 6.65 46.82
C ALA A 863 -51.83 7.73 47.88
N ALA A 864 -52.12 9.05 47.76
CA ALA A 864 -52.30 9.99 46.62
C ALA A 864 -52.52 11.49 47.09
N THR A 865 -52.42 12.47 46.17
CA THR A 865 -52.88 13.92 46.25
C THR A 865 -52.07 14.90 47.16
N GLN A 866 -52.08 16.24 47.05
CA GLN A 866 -52.84 17.29 46.27
C GLN A 866 -51.92 18.52 45.88
N PRO A 867 -52.37 19.57 45.14
CA PRO A 867 -51.47 20.57 44.45
C PRO A 867 -51.56 22.07 44.95
N PRO A 868 -51.36 23.20 44.18
CA PRO A 868 -50.45 24.33 44.55
C PRO A 868 -51.17 25.73 44.72
N PRO A 869 -50.52 26.90 45.02
CA PRO A 869 -49.69 27.75 44.10
C PRO A 869 -48.59 28.63 44.83
N PRO A 870 -48.10 29.82 44.34
CA PRO A 870 -47.09 30.01 43.27
C PRO A 870 -45.89 30.98 43.60
N ALA A 871 -44.91 31.06 42.67
CA ALA A 871 -43.81 32.05 42.55
C ALA A 871 -42.68 32.00 43.62
N SER A 872 -41.40 32.31 43.34
CA SER A 872 -40.79 33.13 42.25
C SER A 872 -39.34 32.73 41.88
N THR A 873 -38.94 32.98 40.63
CA THR A 873 -37.56 33.28 40.11
C THR A 873 -36.33 32.48 40.56
N ALA A 874 -35.56 32.00 39.57
CA ALA A 874 -34.22 31.39 39.67
C ALA A 874 -33.13 32.37 40.21
N THR A 875 -31.88 31.98 40.53
CA THR A 875 -31.00 30.90 40.00
C THR A 875 -29.97 30.38 41.03
N SER A 876 -29.71 29.06 41.07
CA SER A 876 -28.41 28.50 41.51
C SER A 876 -28.25 26.99 41.24
N THR A 877 -27.12 26.59 40.65
CA THR A 877 -26.40 25.29 40.77
C THR A 877 -27.08 23.98 40.31
N PRO A 878 -26.44 23.17 39.43
CA PRO A 878 -26.82 21.77 39.17
C PRO A 878 -26.60 20.82 40.36
N SER A 879 -27.18 19.61 40.27
CA SER A 879 -27.07 18.56 41.30
C SER A 879 -25.66 17.96 41.40
N ALA A 880 -25.29 17.49 42.59
CA ALA A 880 -23.97 16.96 42.93
C ALA A 880 -23.64 15.56 42.37
N GLY A 881 -24.20 15.19 41.21
CA GLY A 881 -23.83 13.99 40.45
C GLY A 881 -22.78 14.26 39.37
N ALA A 882 -22.98 15.31 38.56
CA ALA A 882 -22.17 15.59 37.38
C ALA A 882 -20.77 16.19 37.66
N ALA A 883 -20.44 16.45 38.93
CA ALA A 883 -19.20 17.12 39.32
C ALA A 883 -17.94 16.23 39.21
N GLY A 884 -18.10 14.90 39.22
CA GLY A 884 -16.99 13.95 39.05
C GLY A 884 -16.70 13.58 37.59
N CYS A 885 -17.73 13.49 36.75
CA CYS A 885 -17.61 13.09 35.34
C CYS A 885 -16.75 14.08 34.53
N ASN A 886 -17.07 15.37 34.66
CA ASN A 886 -16.40 16.43 33.91
C ASN A 886 -15.02 16.85 34.50
N ALA A 887 -14.42 16.04 35.39
CA ALA A 887 -13.31 16.45 36.25
C ALA A 887 -11.91 16.05 35.70
N THR A 888 -11.58 16.46 34.48
CA THR A 888 -10.23 16.30 33.90
C THR A 888 -9.37 17.55 34.19
N PRO A 889 -8.30 17.48 35.00
CA PRO A 889 -7.41 18.63 35.25
C PRO A 889 -6.78 19.16 33.96
N GLY A 890 -6.73 20.48 33.80
CA GLY A 890 -6.14 21.13 32.62
C GLY A 890 -6.93 21.02 31.31
N ASN A 891 -8.13 20.43 31.33
CA ASN A 891 -9.00 20.32 30.16
C ASN A 891 -9.62 21.67 29.79
N LEU A 892 -9.55 22.03 28.51
CA LEU A 892 -10.15 23.25 27.95
C LEU A 892 -11.61 23.06 27.50
N VAL A 893 -12.08 21.83 27.33
CA VAL A 893 -13.44 21.50 26.88
C VAL A 893 -14.44 21.64 28.02
N VAL A 894 -15.58 22.30 27.75
CA VAL A 894 -16.67 22.52 28.70
C VAL A 894 -17.78 21.48 28.49
N ASN A 895 -18.22 20.84 29.57
CA ASN A 895 -19.06 19.63 29.57
C ASN A 895 -18.47 18.49 28.69
N PRO A 896 -17.24 18.03 28.97
CA PRO A 896 -16.54 16.99 28.20
C PRO A 896 -17.30 15.64 28.13
N SER A 897 -17.98 15.24 29.20
CA SER A 897 -18.79 14.01 29.29
C SER A 897 -20.27 14.26 28.98
N ILE A 898 -20.63 15.43 28.44
CA ILE A 898 -21.96 15.75 27.88
C ILE A 898 -23.14 15.56 28.87
N GLU A 899 -22.84 15.56 30.17
CA GLU A 899 -23.80 15.28 31.25
C GLU A 899 -24.99 16.25 31.29
N ALA A 900 -26.20 15.67 31.22
CA ALA A 900 -27.53 16.26 31.44
C ALA A 900 -27.96 17.47 30.57
N THR A 901 -27.05 18.16 29.86
CA THR A 901 -27.36 19.30 28.98
C THR A 901 -26.36 19.38 27.81
N LEU A 902 -26.83 19.92 26.67
CA LEU A 902 -25.99 20.20 25.50
C LEU A 902 -25.57 21.69 25.41
N ASP A 903 -25.86 22.51 26.43
CA ASP A 903 -25.78 23.97 26.38
C ASP A 903 -24.36 24.52 26.09
N ALA A 904 -23.32 23.74 26.45
CA ALA A 904 -21.92 24.04 26.17
C ALA A 904 -21.47 23.66 24.75
N TRP A 905 -22.21 22.78 24.08
CA TRP A 905 -21.92 22.29 22.73
C TRP A 905 -22.74 23.04 21.68
N ARG A 906 -22.26 23.02 20.43
CA ARG A 906 -22.93 23.61 19.28
C ARG A 906 -23.01 22.59 18.17
N TRP A 907 -24.15 22.58 17.49
CA TRP A 907 -24.40 21.80 16.29
C TRP A 907 -24.88 22.74 15.19
N TYR A 908 -24.58 22.37 13.94
CA TYR A 908 -25.13 22.99 12.76
C TYR A 908 -25.43 21.91 11.73
N SER A 909 -26.54 22.07 10.99
CA SER A 909 -26.85 21.34 9.77
C SER A 909 -27.64 22.22 8.81
N ASP A 910 -27.78 21.79 7.56
CA ASP A 910 -28.70 22.36 6.58
C ASP A 910 -30.18 21.93 6.82
N ALA A 911 -30.57 21.88 8.11
CA ALA A 911 -31.84 21.40 8.66
C ALA A 911 -32.16 19.92 8.37
N ARG A 912 -31.14 19.07 8.31
CA ARG A 912 -31.26 17.64 7.95
C ARG A 912 -30.84 16.64 9.01
N SER A 913 -30.09 17.06 10.04
CA SER A 913 -29.81 16.23 11.21
C SER A 913 -30.50 16.76 12.47
N SER A 914 -30.38 16.04 13.58
CA SER A 914 -30.90 16.42 14.89
C SER A 914 -29.90 15.99 15.97
N LEU A 915 -29.55 16.92 16.85
CA LEU A 915 -28.73 16.66 18.05
C LEU A 915 -29.65 16.46 19.26
N SER A 916 -29.40 15.41 20.03
CA SER A 916 -30.12 15.04 21.25
C SER A 916 -29.15 14.44 22.29
N LEU A 917 -29.58 14.33 23.55
CA LEU A 917 -28.91 13.48 24.54
C LEU A 917 -29.44 12.04 24.43
N THR A 918 -28.60 11.08 24.80
CA THR A 918 -28.98 9.66 24.95
C THR A 918 -28.35 9.08 26.20
N ASP A 919 -29.05 8.15 26.86
CA ASP A 919 -28.57 7.36 28.00
C ASP A 919 -27.56 6.27 27.55
N GLU A 920 -27.35 6.11 26.24
CA GLU A 920 -26.35 5.23 25.63
C GLU A 920 -24.97 5.92 25.60
N ALA A 921 -24.36 6.07 26.79
CA ALA A 921 -23.04 6.67 26.98
C ALA A 921 -21.91 5.62 27.09
N LEU A 922 -20.66 6.07 26.99
CA LEU A 922 -19.47 5.31 27.38
C LEU A 922 -18.97 5.74 28.76
N HIS A 923 -19.06 7.03 29.06
CA HIS A 923 -18.60 7.65 30.29
C HIS A 923 -19.79 8.26 31.05
N CYS A 924 -19.84 8.01 32.37
CA CYS A 924 -20.96 8.42 33.23
C CYS A 924 -22.36 8.02 32.73
N ALA A 925 -23.20 8.97 32.27
CA ALA A 925 -24.65 8.75 32.16
C ALA A 925 -25.30 9.25 30.86
N THR A 926 -24.81 10.30 30.19
CA THR A 926 -25.43 10.77 28.93
C THR A 926 -24.45 11.27 27.87
N ALA A 927 -24.52 10.70 26.66
CA ALA A 927 -23.73 11.11 25.50
C ALA A 927 -24.50 12.02 24.53
N ALA A 928 -23.78 12.69 23.62
CA ALA A 928 -24.40 13.39 22.48
C ALA A 928 -24.74 12.39 21.38
N LEU A 929 -26.00 12.38 20.94
CA LEU A 929 -26.48 11.63 19.78
C LEU A 929 -26.84 12.59 18.64
N ILE A 930 -26.22 12.41 17.47
CA ILE A 930 -26.50 13.16 16.24
C ILE A 930 -27.08 12.22 15.20
N THR A 931 -28.37 12.29 14.94
CA THR A 931 -29.05 11.49 13.90
C THR A 931 -29.20 12.31 12.61
N VAL A 932 -28.82 11.72 11.49
CA VAL A 932 -28.83 12.34 10.15
C VAL A 932 -30.07 11.86 9.39
N ASN A 933 -31.14 12.67 9.44
CA ASN A 933 -32.45 12.34 8.88
C ASN A 933 -32.55 12.52 7.35
N THR A 934 -31.50 13.08 6.74
CA THR A 934 -31.20 13.13 5.30
C THR A 934 -29.73 13.55 5.17
N GLN A 935 -28.98 13.01 4.21
CA GLN A 935 -27.58 13.38 4.00
C GLN A 935 -27.39 14.91 3.88
N GLY A 936 -26.45 15.47 4.64
CA GLY A 936 -26.27 16.91 4.81
C GLY A 936 -24.99 17.44 4.21
N SER A 937 -25.08 18.59 3.53
CA SER A 937 -23.90 19.23 2.92
C SER A 937 -22.95 19.86 3.96
N ASN A 938 -23.38 19.97 5.21
CA ASN A 938 -22.63 20.59 6.31
C ASN A 938 -23.20 20.20 7.68
N VAL A 939 -23.15 18.92 8.07
CA VAL A 939 -23.37 18.50 9.47
C VAL A 939 -22.07 18.59 10.26
N GLN A 940 -22.12 19.26 11.41
CA GLN A 940 -20.96 19.50 12.27
C GLN A 940 -21.36 19.68 13.75
N PHE A 941 -20.54 19.13 14.65
CA PHE A 941 -20.67 19.22 16.11
C PHE A 941 -19.37 19.79 16.68
N TYR A 942 -19.46 20.80 17.55
CA TYR A 942 -18.31 21.65 17.84
C TYR A 942 -18.44 22.47 19.12
N GLN A 943 -17.30 22.93 19.63
CA GLN A 943 -17.19 23.94 20.68
C GLN A 943 -16.27 25.08 20.22
N THR A 944 -16.50 26.29 20.72
CA THR A 944 -15.83 27.53 20.31
C THR A 944 -15.33 28.30 21.52
N GLY A 945 -14.23 29.03 21.38
CA GLY A 945 -13.70 29.86 22.46
C GLY A 945 -12.70 29.16 23.38
N LEU A 946 -12.13 28.02 22.94
CA LEU A 946 -11.16 27.27 23.75
C LEU A 946 -9.85 28.08 23.81
N PRO A 947 -9.30 28.39 25.01
CA PRO A 947 -8.12 29.23 25.15
C PRO A 947 -6.84 28.42 24.88
N VAL A 948 -6.65 28.01 23.63
CA VAL A 948 -5.41 27.37 23.16
C VAL A 948 -4.32 28.43 22.98
N GLU A 949 -3.12 28.10 23.44
CA GLU A 949 -1.93 28.94 23.27
C GLU A 949 -1.19 28.60 21.96
N PRO A 950 -0.42 29.53 21.36
CA PRO A 950 0.43 29.24 20.21
C PRO A 950 1.57 28.27 20.54
N ASN A 951 2.10 27.58 19.53
CA ASN A 951 3.33 26.78 19.60
C ASN A 951 3.38 25.77 20.77
N THR A 952 2.22 25.24 21.15
CA THR A 952 2.00 24.44 22.37
C THR A 952 1.52 23.04 22.00
N LEU A 953 2.09 22.02 22.64
CA LEU A 953 1.61 20.65 22.50
C LEU A 953 0.29 20.45 23.27
N TYR A 954 -0.76 20.05 22.55
CA TYR A 954 -2.06 19.69 23.09
C TYR A 954 -2.41 18.25 22.72
N ARG A 955 -3.16 17.60 23.60
CA ARG A 955 -3.73 16.28 23.43
C ARG A 955 -5.24 16.39 23.37
N LEU A 956 -5.82 15.95 22.26
CA LEU A 956 -7.26 15.71 22.16
C LEU A 956 -7.52 14.24 22.47
N HIS A 957 -8.46 13.98 23.37
CA HIS A 957 -9.05 12.67 23.62
C HIS A 957 -10.55 12.75 23.38
N PHE A 958 -11.18 11.72 22.80
CA PHE A 958 -12.64 11.60 22.75
C PHE A 958 -13.10 10.15 22.56
N ALA A 959 -14.31 9.85 23.03
CA ALA A 959 -15.02 8.63 22.68
C ALA A 959 -16.01 8.88 21.54
N ALA A 960 -16.10 7.95 20.58
CA ALA A 960 -17.09 8.01 19.50
C ALA A 960 -17.50 6.62 18.98
N LYS A 961 -18.66 6.58 18.29
CA LYS A 961 -19.11 5.47 17.43
C LYS A 961 -20.16 5.94 16.41
N SER A 962 -20.37 5.17 15.35
CA SER A 962 -21.40 5.41 14.33
C SER A 962 -22.23 4.15 14.05
N ASN A 963 -23.55 4.23 13.88
CA ASN A 963 -24.40 3.05 13.65
C ASN A 963 -24.11 2.35 12.31
N SER A 964 -23.55 3.07 11.34
CA SER A 964 -23.12 2.59 10.03
C SER A 964 -21.63 2.28 9.97
N GLY A 965 -20.84 2.74 10.94
CA GLY A 965 -19.38 2.75 10.84
C GLY A 965 -18.84 3.81 9.87
N HIS A 966 -19.58 4.89 9.63
CA HIS A 966 -19.07 6.06 8.92
C HIS A 966 -18.26 6.99 9.84
N ASP A 967 -17.21 7.58 9.31
CA ASP A 967 -16.14 8.23 10.08
C ASP A 967 -16.44 9.69 10.48
N VAL A 968 -15.49 10.29 11.19
CA VAL A 968 -15.51 11.71 11.57
C VAL A 968 -14.16 12.38 11.29
N SER A 969 -14.19 13.56 10.66
CA SER A 969 -13.00 14.44 10.56
C SER A 969 -12.98 15.47 11.68
N VAL A 970 -11.87 15.54 12.42
CA VAL A 970 -11.69 16.52 13.50
C VAL A 970 -10.73 17.64 13.08
N TYR A 971 -11.05 18.86 13.53
CA TYR A 971 -10.30 20.08 13.25
C TYR A 971 -10.18 20.94 14.51
N LEU A 972 -9.06 21.64 14.63
CA LEU A 972 -8.91 22.84 15.46
C LEU A 972 -8.53 24.02 14.55
N HIS A 973 -9.39 25.02 14.46
CA HIS A 973 -9.20 26.16 13.56
C HIS A 973 -9.79 27.45 14.14
N GLN A 974 -9.43 28.62 13.57
CA GLN A 974 -10.01 29.90 14.00
C GLN A 974 -11.50 29.97 13.65
N HIS A 975 -12.35 30.18 14.66
CA HIS A 975 -13.81 30.24 14.54
C HIS A 975 -14.27 31.30 13.53
N ALA A 976 -13.71 32.50 13.59
CA ALA A 976 -14.14 33.64 12.77
C ALA A 976 -13.76 33.54 11.28
N ASN A 977 -12.77 32.72 10.92
CA ASN A 977 -12.26 32.62 9.54
C ASN A 977 -12.47 31.22 8.91
N GLY A 978 -12.69 30.18 9.71
CA GLY A 978 -13.03 28.82 9.24
C GLY A 978 -11.90 28.04 8.55
N THR A 979 -10.91 28.74 8.01
CA THR A 979 -9.85 28.24 7.12
C THR A 979 -8.46 28.25 7.75
N THR A 980 -8.26 29.09 8.78
CA THR A 980 -7.00 29.17 9.52
C THR A 980 -6.90 27.99 10.49
N ASN A 981 -6.31 26.89 10.02
CA ASN A 981 -5.88 25.75 10.83
C ASN A 981 -5.01 26.23 12.01
N TYR A 982 -5.22 25.65 13.19
CA TYR A 982 -4.42 25.90 14.39
C TYR A 982 -3.49 24.75 14.80
N GLY A 983 -3.57 23.58 14.17
CA GLY A 983 -2.63 22.46 14.39
C GLY A 983 -3.23 21.09 14.04
N LEU A 984 -4.55 20.96 14.17
CA LEU A 984 -5.32 19.75 13.87
C LEU A 984 -6.22 20.02 12.65
N ASN A 985 -5.98 19.35 11.52
CA ASN A 985 -6.64 19.66 10.25
C ASN A 985 -7.05 18.41 9.48
N ASN A 986 -8.36 18.17 9.34
CA ASN A 986 -8.93 17.02 8.64
C ASN A 986 -8.32 15.68 9.09
N VAL A 987 -8.09 15.52 10.40
CA VAL A 987 -7.68 14.22 10.94
C VAL A 987 -8.93 13.37 11.01
N VAL A 988 -8.99 12.34 10.16
CA VAL A 988 -10.08 11.36 10.13
C VAL A 988 -9.86 10.36 11.26
N PHE A 989 -10.95 9.93 11.90
CA PHE A 989 -10.95 8.88 12.90
C PHE A 989 -11.98 7.81 12.51
N ASP A 990 -11.47 6.60 12.32
CA ASP A 990 -12.20 5.48 11.75
C ASP A 990 -13.20 4.92 12.79
N LEU A 991 -14.50 5.12 12.55
CA LEU A 991 -15.54 4.77 13.51
C LEU A 991 -16.15 3.39 13.22
N THR A 992 -16.33 2.58 14.25
CA THR A 992 -17.10 1.33 14.17
C THR A 992 -18.48 1.50 14.79
N THR A 993 -19.26 0.41 14.79
CA THR A 993 -20.56 0.33 15.47
C THR A 993 -20.43 0.17 16.99
N GLN A 994 -19.23 -0.05 17.51
CA GLN A 994 -18.92 -0.14 18.93
C GLN A 994 -18.21 1.14 19.40
N TRP A 995 -18.30 1.45 20.69
CA TRP A 995 -17.57 2.56 21.29
C TRP A 995 -16.06 2.36 21.18
N GLN A 996 -15.37 3.38 20.65
CA GLN A 996 -13.91 3.51 20.66
C GLN A 996 -13.52 4.80 21.38
N GLU A 997 -12.36 4.77 22.04
CA GLU A 997 -11.69 5.98 22.54
C GLU A 997 -10.49 6.29 21.64
N PHE A 998 -10.33 7.56 21.29
CA PHE A 998 -9.33 8.06 20.35
C PHE A 998 -8.49 9.14 21.03
N GLU A 999 -7.18 9.13 20.76
CA GLU A 999 -6.22 10.11 21.28
C GLU A 999 -5.35 10.65 20.14
N VAL A 1000 -5.12 11.97 20.10
CA VAL A 1000 -4.18 12.60 19.16
C VAL A 1000 -3.42 13.74 19.84
N ASP A 1001 -2.09 13.68 19.76
CA ASP A 1001 -1.19 14.78 20.10
C ASP A 1001 -0.96 15.68 18.88
N PHE A 1002 -1.10 17.00 19.05
CA PHE A 1002 -0.76 17.98 18.02
C PHE A 1002 -0.18 19.25 18.63
N THR A 1003 0.81 19.83 17.96
CA THR A 1003 1.36 21.14 18.36
C THR A 1003 0.57 22.23 17.67
N THR A 1004 0.08 23.22 18.43
CA THR A 1004 -0.56 24.40 17.85
C THR A 1004 0.45 25.25 17.09
N ASN A 1005 0.03 25.94 16.03
CA ASN A 1005 0.91 26.86 15.32
C ASN A 1005 0.92 28.27 15.92
N ALA A 1006 1.80 29.14 15.42
CA ALA A 1006 2.00 30.51 15.90
C ALA A 1006 0.79 31.45 15.73
N ARG A 1007 -0.30 31.00 15.09
CA ARG A 1007 -1.55 31.78 14.91
C ARG A 1007 -2.67 31.35 15.85
N ALA A 1008 -2.47 30.32 16.68
CA ALA A 1008 -3.50 29.81 17.58
C ALA A 1008 -3.80 30.80 18.71
N ASP A 1009 -5.09 31.01 18.99
CA ASP A 1009 -5.57 31.93 20.01
C ASP A 1009 -6.93 31.47 20.59
N SER A 1010 -7.50 32.25 21.51
CA SER A 1010 -8.79 31.94 22.15
C SER A 1010 -10.03 32.02 21.24
N ASN A 1011 -9.91 32.52 20.01
CA ASN A 1011 -10.95 32.48 18.96
C ASN A 1011 -10.96 31.12 18.23
N SER A 1012 -10.56 30.04 18.91
CA SER A 1012 -10.50 28.69 18.35
C SER A 1012 -11.86 27.99 18.27
N ARG A 1013 -11.89 26.90 17.50
CA ARG A 1013 -13.03 26.02 17.33
C ARG A 1013 -12.56 24.58 17.15
N LEU A 1014 -12.90 23.72 18.12
CA LEU A 1014 -12.81 22.26 17.97
C LEU A 1014 -14.07 21.78 17.24
N ARG A 1015 -13.91 21.18 16.06
CA ARG A 1015 -15.02 20.71 15.21
C ARG A 1015 -14.85 19.24 14.83
N PHE A 1016 -15.87 18.46 15.17
CA PHE A 1016 -16.21 17.18 14.55
C PHE A 1016 -17.06 17.46 13.30
N TRP A 1017 -16.62 17.03 12.13
CA TRP A 1017 -17.26 17.25 10.84
C TRP A 1017 -17.71 15.92 10.24
N LEU A 1018 -19.03 15.77 10.06
CA LEU A 1018 -19.67 14.51 9.64
C LEU A 1018 -20.01 14.54 8.15
N ALA A 1019 -20.27 15.72 7.57
CA ALA A 1019 -20.68 15.91 6.17
C ALA A 1019 -19.86 15.20 5.06
N PRO A 1020 -18.56 14.88 5.21
CA PRO A 1020 -17.83 14.10 4.20
C PRO A 1020 -18.23 12.62 4.17
N PHE A 1021 -18.78 12.10 5.28
CA PHE A 1021 -19.04 10.69 5.53
C PHE A 1021 -20.53 10.40 5.77
N ASP A 1022 -21.31 11.40 6.22
CA ASP A 1022 -22.70 11.18 6.64
C ASP A 1022 -23.62 10.74 5.50
N ALA A 1023 -24.56 9.87 5.86
CA ALA A 1023 -25.58 9.29 5.02
C ALA A 1023 -26.96 9.36 5.69
N ASN A 1024 -28.01 9.10 4.90
CA ASN A 1024 -29.37 9.14 5.40
C ASN A 1024 -29.68 7.94 6.32
N GLY A 1025 -29.97 8.20 7.59
CA GLY A 1025 -30.18 7.19 8.63
C GLY A 1025 -28.99 7.02 9.58
N ASP A 1026 -27.87 7.70 9.34
CA ASP A 1026 -26.73 7.65 10.24
C ASP A 1026 -27.06 8.20 11.63
N SER A 1027 -26.37 7.70 12.63
CA SER A 1027 -26.39 8.18 14.00
C SER A 1027 -24.99 8.07 14.58
N TYR A 1028 -24.50 9.20 15.08
CA TYR A 1028 -23.18 9.33 15.68
C TYR A 1028 -23.33 9.60 17.17
N TRP A 1029 -22.53 8.91 18.00
CA TRP A 1029 -22.43 9.16 19.42
C TRP A 1029 -21.08 9.79 19.74
N PHE A 1030 -21.06 10.77 20.65
CA PHE A 1030 -19.83 11.42 21.14
C PHE A 1030 -19.87 11.60 22.66
N ASP A 1031 -18.74 11.33 23.31
CA ASP A 1031 -18.57 11.31 24.77
C ASP A 1031 -17.08 11.50 25.16
N ASN A 1032 -16.77 11.67 26.46
CA ASN A 1032 -15.43 11.74 27.06
C ASN A 1032 -14.43 12.67 26.33
N ILE A 1033 -14.90 13.84 25.86
CA ILE A 1033 -14.14 14.74 24.97
C ILE A 1033 -13.27 15.69 25.78
N THR A 1034 -11.95 15.50 25.81
CA THR A 1034 -11.01 16.38 26.53
C THR A 1034 -9.93 16.95 25.61
N LEU A 1035 -9.53 18.20 25.86
CA LEU A 1035 -8.41 18.86 25.20
C LEU A 1035 -7.49 19.42 26.29
N VAL A 1036 -6.39 18.73 26.57
CA VAL A 1036 -5.45 19.08 27.64
C VAL A 1036 -4.12 19.58 27.05
N ARG A 1037 -3.48 20.55 27.70
CA ARG A 1037 -2.06 20.87 27.41
C ARG A 1037 -1.23 19.67 27.84
N VAL A 1038 -0.35 19.18 26.96
CA VAL A 1038 0.70 18.25 27.36
C VAL A 1038 1.82 19.09 27.98
N GLU A 1039 1.97 19.04 29.30
CA GLU A 1039 3.11 19.67 29.95
C GLU A 1039 4.39 18.96 29.50
N GLN A 1040 5.22 19.67 28.71
CA GLN A 1040 6.61 19.27 28.55
C GLN A 1040 7.27 19.42 29.91
N THR A 1041 7.63 18.30 30.54
CA THR A 1041 8.46 18.32 31.74
C THR A 1041 9.70 19.15 31.44
N PRO A 1042 9.97 20.26 32.14
CA PRO A 1042 11.25 20.93 32.01
C PRO A 1042 12.36 19.92 32.30
N ALA A 1043 13.51 20.07 31.65
CA ALA A 1043 14.68 19.27 32.00
C ALA A 1043 15.05 19.58 33.46
N THR A 1044 14.60 18.74 34.39
CA THR A 1044 14.82 18.95 35.82
C THR A 1044 16.27 18.64 36.12
N ASP A 1045 17.06 19.69 36.37
CA ASP A 1045 18.40 19.55 36.97
C ASP A 1045 18.29 18.65 38.20
N THR A 1046 18.85 17.44 38.09
CA THR A 1046 18.75 16.44 39.15
C THR A 1046 19.73 16.84 40.26
N PRO A 1047 19.27 17.27 41.45
CA PRO A 1047 20.18 17.58 42.54
C PRO A 1047 20.86 16.29 43.00
N THR A 1048 22.17 16.35 43.21
CA THR A 1048 22.95 15.22 43.72
C THR A 1048 22.40 14.80 45.09
N PRO A 1049 21.98 13.53 45.28
CA PRO A 1049 21.51 13.07 46.58
C PRO A 1049 22.68 12.87 47.55
N GLU A 1050 22.64 13.53 48.71
CA GLU A 1050 23.43 13.12 49.86
C GLU A 1050 22.87 11.81 50.45
N PRO A 1051 23.71 10.89 50.96
CA PRO A 1051 23.25 9.63 51.52
C PRO A 1051 22.70 9.80 52.94
N VAL A 1052 21.60 9.12 53.25
CA VAL A 1052 21.06 8.95 54.61
C VAL A 1052 20.65 7.50 54.81
N ASP A 1053 21.07 6.90 55.92
CA ASP A 1053 20.87 5.48 56.23
C ASP A 1053 19.40 5.10 56.50
N THR A 1054 19.02 3.86 56.16
CA THR A 1054 18.03 3.09 56.93
C THR A 1054 18.34 1.59 56.80
N GLU A 1055 18.30 0.85 57.91
CA GLU A 1055 18.74 -0.55 58.01
C GLU A 1055 17.65 -1.60 57.62
N THR A 1056 18.01 -2.89 57.75
CA THR A 1056 17.15 -4.08 58.05
C THR A 1056 16.92 -5.07 56.89
N PRO A 1057 17.17 -6.40 57.05
CA PRO A 1057 18.15 -7.09 57.90
C PRO A 1057 18.96 -8.20 57.17
N THR A 1058 20.11 -8.59 57.73
CA THR A 1058 21.00 -9.63 57.17
C THR A 1058 20.66 -11.06 57.63
N PRO A 1059 20.59 -12.06 56.73
CA PRO A 1059 20.83 -13.47 57.05
C PRO A 1059 22.34 -13.81 56.92
N GLU A 1060 22.87 -14.51 57.92
CA GLU A 1060 24.32 -14.73 58.14
C GLU A 1060 24.94 -15.78 57.18
N PRO A 1061 26.06 -15.49 56.49
CA PRO A 1061 26.82 -16.48 55.72
C PRO A 1061 27.84 -17.23 56.59
N ALA A 1062 27.89 -18.56 56.47
CA ALA A 1062 28.84 -19.39 57.22
C ALA A 1062 30.29 -19.20 56.75
N ALA A 1063 31.23 -19.12 57.71
CA ALA A 1063 32.64 -18.79 57.46
C ALA A 1063 33.50 -20.00 57.04
N THR A 1064 34.58 -19.73 56.29
CA THR A 1064 35.77 -20.59 56.14
C THR A 1064 36.98 -19.70 55.85
N GLU A 1065 38.18 -20.08 56.29
CA GLU A 1065 39.31 -19.15 56.52
C GLU A 1065 40.36 -19.05 55.38
N THR A 1066 40.87 -17.81 55.19
CA THR A 1066 42.30 -17.38 55.21
C THR A 1066 43.37 -18.29 54.51
N PRO A 1067 44.27 -17.78 53.62
CA PRO A 1067 45.09 -16.59 53.90
C PRO A 1067 45.45 -15.61 52.74
N THR A 1068 45.93 -14.43 53.15
CA THR A 1068 46.48 -13.31 52.37
C THR A 1068 47.95 -13.51 51.94
N PRO A 1069 48.44 -12.74 50.95
CA PRO A 1069 49.70 -12.01 51.13
C PRO A 1069 49.61 -10.50 50.83
N GLU A 1070 50.52 -9.71 51.42
CA GLU A 1070 50.51 -8.23 51.49
C GLU A 1070 51.02 -7.50 50.22
N PRO A 1071 50.71 -6.19 50.05
CA PRO A 1071 51.16 -5.36 48.92
C PRO A 1071 52.54 -4.72 49.11
N VAL A 1072 53.05 -4.07 48.06
CA VAL A 1072 54.21 -3.15 48.11
C VAL A 1072 53.95 -1.95 47.18
N ASP A 1073 54.12 -0.73 47.71
CA ASP A 1073 53.92 0.53 46.98
C ASP A 1073 55.08 0.89 46.03
N THR A 1074 54.80 1.69 45.00
CA THR A 1074 55.56 2.94 44.76
C THR A 1074 54.75 3.97 43.96
N GLU A 1075 54.93 5.27 44.24
CA GLU A 1075 54.28 6.38 43.54
C GLU A 1075 54.86 6.61 42.11
N THR A 1076 54.20 7.44 41.30
CA THR A 1076 54.73 7.90 39.99
C THR A 1076 54.25 9.33 39.67
N PRO A 1077 55.16 10.29 39.39
CA PRO A 1077 54.81 11.69 39.11
C PRO A 1077 54.74 12.05 37.60
N THR A 1078 54.12 13.20 37.31
CA THR A 1078 53.90 13.81 35.98
C THR A 1078 55.19 14.25 35.26
N PRO A 1079 55.20 14.23 33.91
CA PRO A 1079 55.68 15.40 33.16
C PRO A 1079 54.79 15.79 31.95
N GLU A 1080 55.01 17.02 31.45
CA GLU A 1080 54.37 17.60 30.27
C GLU A 1080 55.34 17.56 29.03
N PRO A 1081 55.10 18.26 27.90
CA PRO A 1081 54.89 17.65 26.59
C PRO A 1081 56.14 17.56 25.70
N ALA A 1082 56.02 16.86 24.56
CA ALA A 1082 57.02 16.80 23.49
C ALA A 1082 56.40 17.06 22.11
N ALA A 1083 57.12 17.76 21.24
CA ALA A 1083 56.71 18.07 19.86
C ALA A 1083 56.95 16.91 18.89
N THR A 1084 56.38 16.98 17.69
CA THR A 1084 56.58 16.02 16.59
C THR A 1084 56.92 16.76 15.30
N GLU A 1085 57.98 16.33 14.60
CA GLU A 1085 58.41 16.94 13.32
C GLU A 1085 57.96 16.13 12.09
N THR A 1086 58.01 16.77 10.92
CA THR A 1086 57.50 16.27 9.63
C THR A 1086 58.61 15.71 8.73
N PRO A 1087 58.39 14.58 8.04
CA PRO A 1087 59.20 14.16 6.89
C PRO A 1087 58.49 14.36 5.53
N THR A 1088 59.26 14.71 4.50
CA THR A 1088 58.80 14.94 3.11
C THR A 1088 59.17 13.76 2.19
N PRO A 1089 58.35 13.37 1.19
CA PRO A 1089 58.64 12.25 0.30
C PRO A 1089 59.45 12.62 -0.97
N GLU A 1090 60.09 11.62 -1.58
CA GLU A 1090 60.65 11.65 -2.95
C GLU A 1090 60.13 10.46 -3.80
N PRO A 1091 60.19 10.53 -5.15
CA PRO A 1091 59.28 9.78 -6.02
C PRO A 1091 59.82 8.45 -6.57
N VAL A 1092 58.90 7.60 -7.04
CA VAL A 1092 59.18 6.40 -7.86
C VAL A 1092 58.36 6.49 -9.16
N ALA A 1093 58.99 6.20 -10.30
CA ALA A 1093 58.38 6.28 -11.62
C ALA A 1093 57.50 5.07 -11.96
N THR A 1094 56.61 5.22 -12.96
CA THR A 1094 55.72 4.16 -13.45
C THR A 1094 55.82 4.08 -14.97
N GLU A 1095 56.10 2.90 -15.52
CA GLU A 1095 56.01 2.64 -16.97
C GLU A 1095 54.83 1.71 -17.30
N THR A 1096 54.34 1.78 -18.54
CA THR A 1096 53.09 1.15 -19.00
C THR A 1096 53.36 0.20 -20.19
N PRO A 1097 52.82 -1.03 -20.20
CA PRO A 1097 52.97 -1.95 -21.32
C PRO A 1097 51.75 -1.97 -22.27
N THR A 1098 51.99 -2.09 -23.58
CA THR A 1098 51.01 -2.45 -24.65
C THR A 1098 51.81 -2.89 -25.91
N PRO A 1099 51.24 -3.59 -26.92
CA PRO A 1099 51.27 -5.05 -26.93
C PRO A 1099 51.85 -5.73 -28.19
N GLU A 1100 52.15 -7.04 -28.08
CA GLU A 1100 52.25 -8.04 -29.17
C GLU A 1100 53.37 -7.87 -30.25
N PRO A 1101 53.67 -8.89 -31.11
CA PRO A 1101 52.95 -10.15 -31.34
C PRO A 1101 53.73 -11.47 -31.15
N ALA A 1102 52.99 -12.57 -31.32
CA ALA A 1102 53.37 -13.96 -31.08
C ALA A 1102 54.54 -14.57 -31.91
N ALA A 1103 55.13 -15.65 -31.35
CA ALA A 1103 55.81 -16.72 -32.09
C ALA A 1103 55.57 -18.09 -31.41
N THR A 1104 55.49 -19.15 -32.22
CA THR A 1104 55.15 -20.54 -31.86
C THR A 1104 56.30 -21.30 -31.18
N GLU A 1105 56.01 -22.31 -30.33
CA GLU A 1105 56.19 -23.75 -30.63
C GLU A 1105 55.92 -24.68 -29.40
N THR A 1106 55.17 -25.75 -29.64
CA THR A 1106 55.03 -26.99 -28.83
C THR A 1106 56.13 -28.01 -29.25
N PRO A 1107 56.34 -29.21 -28.64
CA PRO A 1107 55.49 -29.93 -27.67
C PRO A 1107 56.20 -30.62 -26.47
N THR A 1108 55.43 -30.95 -25.42
CA THR A 1108 55.17 -32.36 -24.99
C THR A 1108 53.97 -32.42 -24.05
#